data_AF-A0A954RB80-F1
#
_entry.id   AF-A0A954RB80-F1
#
_cell.length_a   1.000
_cell.length_b   1.000
_cell.length_c   1.000
_cell.angle_alpha   90.00
_cell.angle_beta   90.00
_cell.angle_gamma   90.00
#
_symmetry.space_group_name_H-M   'P 1'
#
loop_
_entity.id
_entity.type
_entity.pdbx_description
1 polymer ?
#
loop_
_entity_poly.entity_id
_entity_poly.type
_entity_poly.pdbx_seq_one_letter_code
_entity_poly.pdbx_strand_id
1 'polypeptide(L)'
;NFGAEHGPHAVVLGPDGKSIYLCAGNNTFLPKPAPSESRVPRIWSEDHLLGRMPDARGHNADRLAPGGFILRLSPDGSEQEIICTGFRNEYDIAFNPDGELFSYDADMEWDIGTPWYRPTRVCHVVSGAEFGWRNGTGKWPAYYPDSVPAAVDIGPGSPTGIAFGTGAKFPAKYQRALFIADWSYGIIYAVHLEPNGASYTGTFEKFITGVPLPVTDIIVRPQDGAMYFTIGGRRTQSGLYRVTYTGKESTSPAEKIEASSEVAKLRDARHKLESFHGEPQTGAIEAAWPYLGHEDRFLRFAARIAVEHQPLKQWQSKALSEQDPRALITAMVALARVAGAQHPDEAGARELQSKIVEALGRVDWQSLDEQGRLELLRAYGLAFTRLGVPSAEIKKTVAERFAPLFPSQSQFVDRELCQLLVYVEAPGVVAKTLDLLDKAPTQEQQIHYAFCLRGLESGWTLDQRRRYFNWFNQAAAHRGGMSFGGFLANIRNAAIQTLSADEKAALAETLAAPPEKIDPAEAIQREFVQKWTVDELLPHVDDQLTGRNFERGREIFGAALCFKCHRFANDGGIIGPDLTGVGRRFNSRSIVESLIEPSRVISDQYQATQFLTDAGQTVVGRIVNLNGDNIMIITNMLDPSSQTQLKRGQIELMRPSPLSMMPEGLLDRFTKEEILDLIAYLRSGGDPNAPEFAAAGK
;
A
#
# COMPACT_ATOMS: atom_id res chain seq x y z
N ASN A 1 12.30 -22.84 11.75
CA ASN A 1 11.11 -22.18 12.30
C ASN A 1 9.92 -23.08 12.09
N PHE A 2 9.40 -23.69 13.17
CA PHE A 2 8.26 -24.59 13.16
C PHE A 2 6.96 -23.79 13.08
N GLY A 3 6.39 -23.60 11.89
CA GLY A 3 4.98 -23.19 11.67
C GLY A 3 4.46 -21.98 12.45
N ALA A 4 5.30 -20.96 12.69
CA ALA A 4 4.88 -19.72 13.34
C ALA A 4 4.00 -18.86 12.42
N GLU A 5 3.33 -17.85 12.97
CA GLU A 5 2.31 -17.01 12.28
C GLU A 5 2.80 -16.40 10.95
N HIS A 6 4.11 -16.16 10.79
CA HIS A 6 4.75 -15.75 9.52
C HIS A 6 5.96 -16.65 9.12
N GLY A 7 5.79 -17.96 9.24
CA GLY A 7 6.81 -18.95 8.93
C GLY A 7 6.85 -19.36 7.45
N PRO A 8 7.43 -20.53 7.13
CA PRO A 8 7.18 -21.19 5.84
C PRO A 8 5.71 -21.62 5.76
N HIS A 9 5.04 -21.38 4.63
CA HIS A 9 3.61 -21.63 4.50
C HIS A 9 3.28 -22.66 3.43
N ALA A 10 3.32 -22.27 2.15
CA ALA A 10 2.81 -23.09 1.06
C ALA A 10 3.91 -23.64 0.15
N VAL A 11 3.61 -24.80 -0.44
CA VAL A 11 4.43 -25.47 -1.43
C VAL A 11 3.56 -25.84 -2.62
N VAL A 12 3.90 -25.36 -3.81
CA VAL A 12 3.17 -25.66 -5.04
C VAL A 12 4.09 -26.18 -6.14
N LEU A 13 3.55 -26.98 -7.04
CA LEU A 13 4.27 -27.46 -8.22
C LEU A 13 4.30 -26.36 -9.29
N GLY A 14 5.45 -26.14 -9.90
CA GLY A 14 5.62 -25.22 -11.01
C GLY A 14 4.87 -25.67 -12.27
N PRO A 15 4.59 -24.76 -13.22
CA PRO A 15 3.92 -25.10 -14.48
C PRO A 15 4.67 -26.13 -15.34
N ASP A 16 5.97 -26.30 -15.12
CA ASP A 16 6.83 -27.29 -15.78
C ASP A 16 6.62 -28.73 -15.26
N GLY A 17 5.88 -28.89 -14.15
CA GLY A 17 5.65 -30.16 -13.48
C GLY A 17 6.89 -30.75 -12.80
N LYS A 18 7.98 -29.98 -12.68
CA LYS A 18 9.28 -30.43 -12.18
C LYS A 18 9.80 -29.55 -11.05
N SER A 19 9.61 -28.24 -11.14
CA SER A 19 10.06 -27.31 -10.12
C SER A 19 9.07 -27.25 -8.97
N ILE A 20 9.55 -27.09 -7.74
CA ILE A 20 8.73 -26.84 -6.56
C ILE A 20 8.89 -25.38 -6.16
N TYR A 21 7.80 -24.69 -5.84
CA TYR A 21 7.83 -23.32 -5.32
C TYR A 21 7.43 -23.33 -3.85
N LEU A 22 8.22 -22.67 -3.00
CA LEU A 22 7.99 -22.52 -1.57
C LEU A 22 7.82 -21.04 -1.24
N CYS A 23 6.71 -20.66 -0.60
CA CYS A 23 6.56 -19.32 -0.01
C CYS A 23 6.84 -19.32 1.49
N ALA A 24 7.45 -18.24 1.98
CA ALA A 24 7.81 -18.11 3.37
C ALA A 24 7.79 -16.65 3.83
N GLY A 25 6.98 -16.39 4.86
CA GLY A 25 6.83 -15.07 5.45
C GLY A 25 8.11 -14.53 6.10
N ASN A 26 8.05 -13.26 6.49
CA ASN A 26 9.19 -12.47 6.95
C ASN A 26 9.88 -12.95 8.25
N ASN A 27 9.26 -13.87 8.99
CA ASN A 27 9.90 -14.48 10.15
C ASN A 27 10.73 -15.72 9.78
N THR A 28 10.72 -16.11 8.52
CA THR A 28 11.58 -17.15 7.98
C THR A 28 12.91 -16.56 7.56
N PHE A 29 14.01 -17.16 8.04
CA PHE A 29 15.33 -16.84 7.52
C PHE A 29 15.57 -17.62 6.24
N LEU A 30 16.29 -17.03 5.29
CA LEU A 30 16.77 -17.76 4.12
C LEU A 30 17.56 -19.01 4.55
N PRO A 31 17.51 -20.10 3.75
CA PRO A 31 18.28 -21.31 3.99
C PRO A 31 19.77 -21.02 4.26
N LYS A 32 20.41 -21.90 5.03
CA LYS A 32 21.86 -21.89 5.27
C LYS A 32 22.46 -23.22 4.79
N PRO A 33 23.43 -23.21 3.85
CA PRO A 33 23.96 -22.04 3.12
C PRO A 33 22.86 -21.33 2.32
N ALA A 34 23.06 -20.04 2.06
CA ALA A 34 22.14 -19.28 1.23
C ALA A 34 22.02 -19.96 -0.14
N PRO A 35 20.83 -19.92 -0.79
CA PRO A 35 20.66 -20.37 -2.17
C PRO A 35 21.81 -19.87 -3.04
N SER A 36 22.30 -20.66 -4.00
CA SER A 36 23.36 -20.18 -4.91
C SER A 36 22.79 -19.22 -5.95
N GLU A 37 21.54 -19.44 -6.37
CA GLU A 37 20.89 -18.66 -7.42
C GLU A 37 19.91 -17.64 -6.86
N SER A 38 19.73 -16.52 -7.58
CA SER A 38 18.81 -15.45 -7.18
C SER A 38 18.41 -14.60 -8.37
N ARG A 39 17.11 -14.51 -8.64
CA ARG A 39 16.54 -13.52 -9.55
C ARG A 39 16.54 -12.12 -8.94
N VAL A 40 16.52 -12.03 -7.60
CA VAL A 40 16.63 -10.77 -6.87
C VAL A 40 18.12 -10.42 -6.65
N PRO A 41 18.61 -9.25 -7.09
CA PRO A 41 19.96 -8.81 -6.77
C PRO A 41 20.17 -8.74 -5.25
N ARG A 42 21.26 -9.34 -4.75
CA ARG A 42 21.57 -9.43 -3.30
C ARG A 42 22.19 -8.15 -2.75
N ILE A 43 21.55 -7.04 -3.02
CA ILE A 43 21.99 -5.68 -2.66
C ILE A 43 21.00 -5.04 -1.67
N TRP A 44 20.37 -5.86 -0.82
CA TRP A 44 19.30 -5.45 0.10
C TRP A 44 19.76 -4.39 1.11
N SER A 45 18.87 -3.45 1.42
CA SER A 45 19.00 -2.49 2.51
C SER A 45 17.64 -1.91 2.87
N GLU A 46 17.61 -1.11 3.92
CA GLU A 46 16.42 -0.42 4.37
C GLU A 46 16.10 0.80 3.49
N ASP A 47 17.12 1.50 2.94
CA ASP A 47 16.98 2.64 2.03
C ASP A 47 15.98 3.73 2.45
N HIS A 48 16.07 4.19 3.69
CA HIS A 48 15.29 5.33 4.21
C HIS A 48 16.20 6.53 4.45
N LEU A 49 15.91 7.63 3.77
CA LEU A 49 16.72 8.86 3.86
C LEU A 49 16.75 9.42 5.28
N LEU A 50 15.60 9.51 5.92
CA LEU A 50 15.46 9.98 7.31
C LEU A 50 15.50 8.83 8.33
N GLY A 51 15.88 7.61 7.92
CA GLY A 51 15.79 6.41 8.76
C GLY A 51 14.35 5.95 9.04
N ARG A 52 14.21 4.85 9.79
CA ARG A 52 12.92 4.26 10.20
C ARG A 52 12.80 4.15 11.72
N MET A 53 11.58 3.94 12.21
CA MET A 53 11.32 3.51 13.57
C MET A 53 10.71 2.11 13.56
N PRO A 54 11.14 1.21 14.47
CA PRO A 54 10.53 -0.11 14.57
C PRO A 54 9.07 -0.02 15.02
N ASP A 55 8.33 -1.12 14.86
CA ASP A 55 6.97 -1.24 15.39
C ASP A 55 6.93 -0.86 16.87
N ALA A 56 5.97 0.00 17.24
CA ALA A 56 5.91 0.57 18.57
C ALA A 56 5.57 -0.47 19.67
N ARG A 57 5.07 -1.65 19.28
CA ARG A 57 4.79 -2.78 20.17
C ARG A 57 5.87 -3.87 20.10
N GLY A 58 6.94 -3.65 19.33
CA GLY A 58 8.09 -4.54 19.21
C GLY A 58 7.91 -5.69 18.21
N HIS A 59 6.80 -5.77 17.48
CA HIS A 59 6.58 -6.86 16.53
C HIS A 59 7.60 -6.82 15.39
N ASN A 60 8.42 -7.86 15.25
CA ASN A 60 9.51 -7.99 14.26
C ASN A 60 10.53 -6.82 14.27
N ALA A 61 10.70 -6.11 15.41
CA ALA A 61 11.51 -4.90 15.49
C ALA A 61 13.00 -5.11 15.09
N ASP A 62 13.50 -6.32 15.25
CA ASP A 62 14.85 -6.79 14.93
C ASP A 62 15.00 -7.32 13.49
N ARG A 63 13.91 -7.44 12.73
CA ARG A 63 13.93 -7.94 11.36
C ARG A 63 14.20 -6.82 10.36
N LEU A 64 15.17 -7.08 9.48
CA LEU A 64 15.56 -6.21 8.38
C LEU A 64 15.16 -6.81 7.04
N ALA A 65 15.34 -6.03 5.97
CA ALA A 65 15.32 -6.50 4.59
C ALA A 65 16.08 -7.84 4.42
N PRO A 66 15.60 -8.73 3.55
CA PRO A 66 14.55 -8.49 2.56
C PRO A 66 13.14 -8.91 3.00
N GLY A 67 12.98 -9.54 4.17
CA GLY A 67 11.68 -10.06 4.60
C GLY A 67 11.27 -11.36 3.90
N GLY A 68 9.96 -11.59 3.77
CA GLY A 68 9.40 -12.82 3.17
C GLY A 68 9.85 -13.02 1.73
N PHE A 69 9.84 -14.27 1.28
CA PHE A 69 10.44 -14.69 0.02
C PHE A 69 9.76 -15.91 -0.60
N ILE A 70 9.90 -16.05 -1.91
CA ILE A 70 9.51 -17.26 -2.65
C ILE A 70 10.75 -17.89 -3.27
N LEU A 71 10.94 -19.19 -3.03
CA LEU A 71 12.00 -19.99 -3.65
C LEU A 71 11.44 -20.88 -4.74
N ARG A 72 12.23 -21.11 -5.80
CA ARG A 72 12.10 -22.26 -6.68
C ARG A 72 13.14 -23.31 -6.27
N LEU A 73 12.71 -24.55 -6.22
CA LEU A 73 13.48 -25.70 -5.76
C LEU A 73 13.42 -26.81 -6.83
N SER A 74 14.52 -27.55 -7.00
CA SER A 74 14.46 -28.86 -7.67
C SER A 74 13.61 -29.86 -6.86
N PRO A 75 13.11 -30.97 -7.46
CA PRO A 75 12.33 -31.97 -6.73
C PRO A 75 12.99 -32.54 -5.47
N ASP A 76 14.33 -32.60 -5.47
CA ASP A 76 15.14 -33.07 -4.34
C ASP A 76 15.63 -31.94 -3.41
N GLY A 77 15.31 -30.68 -3.73
CA GLY A 77 15.68 -29.49 -2.97
C GLY A 77 17.16 -29.11 -3.02
N SER A 78 17.96 -29.77 -3.87
CA SER A 78 19.40 -29.53 -4.01
C SER A 78 19.71 -28.21 -4.72
N GLU A 79 18.91 -27.83 -5.72
CA GLU A 79 18.99 -26.53 -6.40
C GLU A 79 17.94 -25.59 -5.79
N GLN A 80 18.37 -24.40 -5.42
CA GLN A 80 17.53 -23.39 -4.78
C GLN A 80 17.78 -22.03 -5.43
N GLU A 81 16.71 -21.40 -5.86
CA GLU A 81 16.75 -20.08 -6.50
C GLU A 81 15.74 -19.15 -5.81
N ILE A 82 16.19 -17.96 -5.42
CA ILE A 82 15.30 -16.91 -4.90
C ILE A 82 14.58 -16.25 -6.09
N ILE A 83 13.26 -16.32 -6.12
CA ILE A 83 12.45 -15.74 -7.20
C ILE A 83 12.10 -14.28 -6.91
N CYS A 84 11.67 -13.99 -5.68
CA CYS A 84 11.28 -12.66 -5.23
C CYS A 84 11.40 -12.55 -3.71
N THR A 85 11.34 -11.33 -3.19
CA THR A 85 11.39 -11.03 -1.75
C THR A 85 10.50 -9.84 -1.37
N GLY A 86 10.53 -9.36 -0.13
CA GLY A 86 9.89 -8.12 0.28
C GLY A 86 8.46 -8.26 0.77
N PHE A 87 8.03 -9.45 1.15
CA PHE A 87 6.70 -9.69 1.74
C PHE A 87 6.72 -9.61 3.27
N ARG A 88 5.54 -9.46 3.89
CA ARG A 88 5.39 -9.66 5.33
C ARG A 88 4.96 -11.10 5.60
N ASN A 89 3.83 -11.50 5.04
CA ASN A 89 3.19 -12.77 5.34
C ASN A 89 2.29 -13.21 4.20
N GLU A 90 2.95 -13.61 3.11
CA GLU A 90 2.36 -14.17 1.92
C GLU A 90 2.05 -15.66 2.15
N TYR A 91 0.80 -15.93 2.54
CA TYR A 91 0.42 -17.21 3.13
C TYR A 91 0.37 -18.35 2.09
N ASP A 92 0.08 -18.02 0.84
CA ASP A 92 -0.04 -19.00 -0.23
C ASP A 92 0.28 -18.41 -1.61
N ILE A 93 0.52 -19.27 -2.59
CA ILE A 93 0.93 -18.92 -3.95
C ILE A 93 0.20 -19.78 -4.98
N ALA A 94 -0.16 -19.20 -6.13
CA ALA A 94 -0.81 -19.92 -7.21
C ALA A 94 -0.42 -19.40 -8.59
N PHE A 95 -0.30 -20.32 -9.55
CA PHE A 95 -0.07 -19.98 -10.95
C PHE A 95 -1.39 -19.79 -11.69
N ASN A 96 -1.46 -18.72 -12.47
CA ASN A 96 -2.56 -18.54 -13.41
C ASN A 96 -2.39 -19.43 -14.65
N PRO A 97 -3.40 -19.52 -15.55
CA PRO A 97 -3.31 -20.31 -16.78
C PRO A 97 -2.21 -19.89 -17.77
N ASP A 98 -1.67 -18.68 -17.62
CA ASP A 98 -0.58 -18.14 -18.45
C ASP A 98 0.81 -18.44 -17.87
N GLY A 99 0.88 -19.14 -16.72
CA GLY A 99 2.12 -19.49 -16.04
C GLY A 99 2.68 -18.40 -15.12
N GLU A 100 1.88 -17.37 -14.83
CA GLU A 100 2.27 -16.23 -14.00
C GLU A 100 1.91 -16.49 -12.54
N LEU A 101 2.82 -16.12 -11.63
CA LEU A 101 2.70 -16.45 -10.21
C LEU A 101 2.02 -15.32 -9.44
N PHE A 102 1.08 -15.67 -8.56
CA PHE A 102 0.39 -14.73 -7.68
C PHE A 102 0.50 -15.16 -6.23
N SER A 103 0.39 -14.19 -5.33
CA SER A 103 0.32 -14.42 -3.89
C SER A 103 -0.65 -13.45 -3.22
N TYR A 104 -1.08 -13.78 -2.00
CA TYR A 104 -1.90 -12.92 -1.15
C TYR A 104 -1.13 -12.59 0.13
N ASP A 105 -0.58 -11.37 0.20
CA ASP A 105 0.30 -10.88 1.27
C ASP A 105 -0.50 -10.10 2.29
N ALA A 106 -0.28 -10.39 3.57
CA ALA A 106 -0.82 -9.59 4.66
C ALA A 106 0.09 -8.39 4.94
N ASP A 107 -0.42 -7.29 5.46
CA ASP A 107 0.42 -6.36 6.20
C ASP A 107 0.01 -6.30 7.68
N MET A 108 0.14 -5.15 8.34
CA MET A 108 0.06 -5.00 9.79
C MET A 108 -1.13 -4.11 10.16
N GLU A 109 -2.26 -4.71 10.54
CA GLU A 109 -3.48 -3.97 10.96
C GLU A 109 -3.24 -3.08 12.18
N TRP A 110 -2.18 -3.32 12.95
CA TRP A 110 -1.83 -2.44 14.07
C TRP A 110 -1.32 -1.06 13.61
N ASP A 111 -0.97 -0.92 12.35
CA ASP A 111 -0.50 0.34 11.77
C ASP A 111 -1.65 1.15 11.14
N ILE A 112 -2.90 0.68 11.16
CA ILE A 112 -4.04 1.41 10.57
C ILE A 112 -4.06 2.87 11.05
N GLY A 113 -4.26 3.80 10.11
CA GLY A 113 -4.27 5.24 10.39
C GLY A 113 -2.89 5.89 10.37
N THR A 114 -1.82 5.15 10.06
CA THR A 114 -0.47 5.69 9.85
C THR A 114 -0.10 5.77 8.35
N PRO A 115 0.91 6.57 7.97
CA PRO A 115 1.34 6.72 6.58
C PRO A 115 1.95 5.47 5.94
N TRP A 116 2.32 4.48 6.76
CA TRP A 116 2.97 3.24 6.33
C TRP A 116 2.02 2.04 6.44
N TYR A 117 0.74 2.25 6.76
CA TYR A 117 -0.22 1.16 6.67
C TYR A 117 -0.37 0.69 5.21
N ARG A 118 -0.41 -0.63 5.00
CA ARG A 118 -0.80 -1.23 3.73
C ARG A 118 -1.89 -2.27 4.01
N PRO A 119 -2.92 -2.38 3.17
CA PRO A 119 -3.90 -3.45 3.32
C PRO A 119 -3.32 -4.81 2.91
N THR A 120 -4.07 -5.87 3.16
CA THR A 120 -3.86 -7.15 2.48
C THR A 120 -4.01 -6.96 0.97
N ARG A 121 -3.19 -7.66 0.20
CA ARG A 121 -3.01 -7.35 -1.22
C ARG A 121 -2.66 -8.58 -2.03
N VAL A 122 -3.20 -8.65 -3.24
CA VAL A 122 -2.80 -9.65 -4.23
C VAL A 122 -1.60 -9.10 -5.00
N CYS A 123 -0.54 -9.89 -5.03
CA CYS A 123 0.74 -9.55 -5.63
C CYS A 123 0.96 -10.39 -6.89
N HIS A 124 1.21 -9.74 -8.04
CA HIS A 124 1.76 -10.42 -9.21
C HIS A 124 3.28 -10.59 -9.01
N VAL A 125 3.72 -11.83 -8.84
CA VAL A 125 5.09 -12.20 -8.48
C VAL A 125 5.95 -12.30 -9.72
N VAL A 126 6.46 -11.16 -10.18
CA VAL A 126 7.43 -11.09 -11.30
C VAL A 126 8.85 -11.45 -10.86
N SER A 127 9.69 -11.85 -11.81
CA SER A 127 11.07 -12.28 -11.52
C SER A 127 11.90 -11.13 -10.94
N GLY A 128 12.58 -11.38 -9.82
CA GLY A 128 13.41 -10.37 -9.17
C GLY A 128 12.63 -9.33 -8.36
N ALA A 129 11.31 -9.50 -8.21
CA ALA A 129 10.45 -8.59 -7.46
C ALA A 129 10.91 -8.39 -6.00
N GLU A 130 10.76 -7.15 -5.53
CA GLU A 130 10.79 -6.79 -4.12
C GLU A 130 9.53 -5.99 -3.75
N PHE A 131 8.74 -6.50 -2.81
CA PHE A 131 7.46 -5.90 -2.42
C PHE A 131 7.56 -4.87 -1.27
N GLY A 132 8.79 -4.45 -0.96
CA GLY A 132 9.08 -3.27 -0.13
C GLY A 132 8.74 -3.41 1.36
N TRP A 133 8.51 -4.62 1.87
CA TRP A 133 8.30 -4.82 3.31
C TRP A 133 9.55 -4.46 4.10
N ARG A 134 9.38 -3.63 5.13
CA ARG A 134 10.32 -3.42 6.24
C ARG A 134 9.52 -3.27 7.53
N ASN A 135 10.22 -3.34 8.66
CA ASN A 135 9.58 -3.21 9.96
C ASN A 135 9.10 -1.77 10.27
N GLY A 136 7.93 -1.67 10.91
CA GLY A 136 7.41 -0.42 11.45
C GLY A 136 7.20 0.65 10.38
N THR A 137 7.81 1.82 10.57
CA THR A 137 7.66 2.97 9.66
C THR A 137 8.45 2.83 8.36
N GLY A 138 9.17 1.72 8.17
CA GLY A 138 10.08 1.54 7.04
C GLY A 138 9.45 0.96 5.77
N LYS A 139 8.13 0.79 5.71
CA LYS A 139 7.51 0.17 4.54
C LYS A 139 7.66 1.08 3.33
N TRP A 140 8.18 0.54 2.22
CA TRP A 140 8.36 1.34 1.02
C TRP A 140 7.02 1.65 0.36
N PRO A 141 6.83 2.90 -0.13
CA PRO A 141 5.69 3.25 -0.95
C PRO A 141 5.65 2.45 -2.26
N ALA A 142 4.44 2.11 -2.72
CA ALA A 142 4.23 1.31 -3.93
C ALA A 142 4.74 1.97 -5.22
N TYR A 143 4.93 3.30 -5.22
CA TYR A 143 5.44 4.07 -6.36
C TYR A 143 6.97 4.05 -6.49
N TYR A 144 7.70 3.51 -5.50
CA TYR A 144 9.16 3.43 -5.58
C TYR A 144 9.60 2.54 -6.75
N PRO A 145 10.42 3.05 -7.70
CA PRO A 145 10.81 2.30 -8.89
C PRO A 145 11.50 0.98 -8.56
N ASP A 146 12.17 0.92 -7.41
CA ASP A 146 12.88 -0.24 -6.89
C ASP A 146 12.04 -1.20 -6.05
N SER A 147 10.71 -1.07 -6.14
CA SER A 147 9.71 -2.02 -5.67
C SER A 147 8.70 -2.33 -6.78
N VAL A 148 7.86 -3.34 -6.56
CA VAL A 148 6.68 -3.63 -7.40
C VAL A 148 5.37 -3.40 -6.62
N PRO A 149 4.34 -2.83 -7.25
CA PRO A 149 3.05 -2.58 -6.61
C PRO A 149 2.22 -3.87 -6.50
N ALA A 150 1.15 -3.82 -5.71
CA ALA A 150 0.11 -4.85 -5.73
C ALA A 150 -0.63 -4.86 -7.07
N ALA A 151 -1.17 -6.01 -7.47
CA ALA A 151 -2.14 -6.10 -8.57
C ALA A 151 -3.51 -5.55 -8.12
N VAL A 152 -3.90 -5.84 -6.88
CA VAL A 152 -5.10 -5.29 -6.25
C VAL A 152 -4.96 -5.29 -4.72
N ASP A 153 -5.35 -4.19 -4.09
CA ASP A 153 -5.49 -4.08 -2.64
C ASP A 153 -6.90 -4.54 -2.24
N ILE A 154 -6.99 -5.45 -1.26
CA ILE A 154 -8.27 -6.07 -0.84
C ILE A 154 -8.88 -5.33 0.36
N GLY A 155 -8.05 -4.98 1.35
CA GLY A 155 -8.48 -4.31 2.58
C GLY A 155 -7.91 -4.98 3.84
N PRO A 156 -8.50 -4.74 5.03
CA PRO A 156 -8.11 -5.47 6.23
C PRO A 156 -8.49 -6.93 6.07
N GLY A 157 -7.65 -7.84 6.56
CA GLY A 157 -7.94 -9.27 6.46
C GLY A 157 -6.86 -10.13 7.05
N SER A 158 -7.08 -11.44 7.07
CA SER A 158 -6.03 -12.41 7.40
C SER A 158 -5.91 -13.42 6.27
N PRO A 159 -4.96 -13.22 5.33
CA PRO A 159 -4.71 -14.12 4.21
C PRO A 159 -4.48 -15.55 4.65
N THR A 160 -5.09 -16.49 3.92
CA THR A 160 -4.82 -17.93 4.03
C THR A 160 -4.68 -18.52 2.62
N GLY A 161 -5.26 -19.69 2.33
CA GLY A 161 -5.09 -20.36 1.04
C GLY A 161 -5.66 -19.60 -0.15
N ILE A 162 -5.04 -19.81 -1.31
CA ILE A 162 -5.45 -19.22 -2.59
C ILE A 162 -5.47 -20.28 -3.70
N ALA A 163 -6.38 -20.14 -4.67
CA ALA A 163 -6.42 -21.05 -5.82
C ALA A 163 -7.05 -20.38 -7.03
N PHE A 164 -6.52 -20.64 -8.22
CA PHE A 164 -7.23 -20.28 -9.45
C PHE A 164 -8.41 -21.21 -9.70
N GLY A 165 -9.48 -20.66 -10.29
CA GLY A 165 -10.67 -21.40 -10.73
C GLY A 165 -10.45 -22.41 -11.86
N THR A 166 -9.22 -22.56 -12.35
CA THR A 166 -8.88 -23.36 -13.51
C THR A 166 -9.34 -24.81 -13.35
N GLY A 167 -10.15 -25.28 -14.29
CA GLY A 167 -10.71 -26.65 -14.26
C GLY A 167 -11.98 -26.81 -13.43
N ALA A 168 -12.46 -25.76 -12.75
CA ALA A 168 -13.77 -25.78 -12.11
C ALA A 168 -14.89 -25.80 -13.16
N LYS A 169 -15.98 -26.51 -12.88
CA LYS A 169 -17.23 -26.43 -13.64
C LYS A 169 -18.05 -25.23 -13.19
N PHE A 170 -17.45 -24.05 -13.24
CA PHE A 170 -18.05 -22.76 -12.92
C PHE A 170 -18.22 -21.92 -14.19
N PRO A 171 -19.00 -20.83 -14.18
CA PRO A 171 -19.00 -19.84 -15.26
C PRO A 171 -17.60 -19.35 -15.60
N ALA A 172 -17.37 -18.98 -16.87
CA ALA A 172 -16.04 -18.63 -17.38
C ALA A 172 -15.31 -17.56 -16.54
N LYS A 173 -16.02 -16.56 -16.01
CA LYS A 173 -15.42 -15.53 -15.12
C LYS A 173 -14.78 -16.14 -13.87
N TYR A 174 -15.42 -17.15 -13.27
CA TYR A 174 -14.93 -17.80 -12.06
C TYR A 174 -13.87 -18.86 -12.35
N GLN A 175 -13.83 -19.42 -13.56
CA GLN A 175 -12.72 -20.28 -13.97
C GLN A 175 -11.40 -19.50 -14.11
N ARG A 176 -11.48 -18.22 -14.48
CA ARG A 176 -10.32 -17.33 -14.62
C ARG A 176 -9.94 -16.61 -13.32
N ALA A 177 -10.86 -16.53 -12.35
CA ALA A 177 -10.64 -15.82 -11.11
C ALA A 177 -9.59 -16.50 -10.21
N LEU A 178 -8.85 -15.69 -9.48
CA LEU A 178 -8.06 -16.12 -8.33
C LEU A 178 -8.96 -16.06 -7.09
N PHE A 179 -9.22 -17.20 -6.47
CA PHE A 179 -9.91 -17.27 -5.19
C PHE A 179 -8.91 -17.05 -4.06
N ILE A 180 -9.24 -16.15 -3.14
CA ILE A 180 -8.40 -15.86 -1.96
C ILE A 180 -9.25 -15.99 -0.69
N ALA A 181 -8.71 -16.67 0.33
CA ALA A 181 -9.38 -16.86 1.61
C ALA A 181 -8.95 -15.83 2.66
N ASP A 182 -9.94 -15.27 3.36
CA ASP A 182 -9.78 -14.41 4.53
C ASP A 182 -10.31 -15.11 5.78
N TRP A 183 -9.40 -15.39 6.72
CA TRP A 183 -9.72 -16.07 7.96
C TRP A 183 -10.49 -15.21 8.95
N SER A 184 -10.14 -13.92 9.07
CA SER A 184 -10.69 -13.02 10.10
C SER A 184 -12.14 -12.66 9.83
N TYR A 185 -12.46 -12.38 8.57
CA TYR A 185 -13.82 -11.98 8.17
C TYR A 185 -14.66 -13.13 7.61
N GLY A 186 -14.05 -14.29 7.39
CA GLY A 186 -14.71 -15.48 6.90
C GLY A 186 -15.29 -15.35 5.51
N ILE A 187 -14.44 -14.88 4.60
CA ILE A 187 -14.80 -14.57 3.21
C ILE A 187 -13.84 -15.30 2.27
N ILE A 188 -14.38 -15.90 1.22
CA ILE A 188 -13.63 -16.22 0.01
C ILE A 188 -13.97 -15.16 -1.02
N TYR A 189 -12.96 -14.43 -1.48
CA TYR A 189 -13.11 -13.48 -2.58
C TYR A 189 -12.79 -14.16 -3.90
N ALA A 190 -13.50 -13.80 -4.97
CA ALA A 190 -13.10 -14.07 -6.34
C ALA A 190 -12.44 -12.80 -6.90
N VAL A 191 -11.15 -12.87 -7.16
CA VAL A 191 -10.35 -11.78 -7.75
C VAL A 191 -10.29 -11.97 -9.26
N HIS A 192 -10.82 -11.00 -9.99
CA HIS A 192 -10.85 -10.95 -11.44
C HIS A 192 -9.64 -10.15 -11.93
N LEU A 193 -8.59 -10.88 -12.32
CA LEU A 193 -7.33 -10.30 -12.81
C LEU A 193 -7.44 -9.96 -14.30
N GLU A 194 -6.99 -8.77 -14.65
CA GLU A 194 -6.97 -8.24 -16.01
C GLU A 194 -5.54 -7.86 -16.39
N PRO A 195 -5.03 -8.33 -17.55
CA PRO A 195 -3.73 -7.92 -18.03
C PRO A 195 -3.66 -6.39 -18.23
N ASN A 196 -2.63 -5.75 -17.67
CA ASN A 196 -2.38 -4.32 -17.79
C ASN A 196 -0.87 -4.08 -17.98
N GLY A 197 -0.49 -3.64 -19.17
CA GLY A 197 0.92 -3.53 -19.54
C GLY A 197 1.62 -4.89 -19.52
N ALA A 198 2.84 -4.98 -19.00
CA ALA A 198 3.56 -6.25 -18.83
C ALA A 198 3.18 -7.03 -17.54
N SER A 199 2.09 -6.64 -16.86
CA SER A 199 1.64 -7.18 -15.57
C SER A 199 0.10 -7.28 -15.51
N TYR A 200 -0.47 -7.27 -14.32
CA TYR A 200 -1.91 -7.37 -14.08
C TYR A 200 -2.40 -6.30 -13.11
N THR A 201 -3.65 -5.90 -13.32
CA THR A 201 -4.49 -5.26 -12.30
C THR A 201 -5.69 -6.16 -12.03
N GLY A 202 -6.59 -5.78 -11.12
CA GLY A 202 -7.79 -6.57 -10.91
C GLY A 202 -8.87 -5.88 -10.11
N THR A 203 -10.04 -6.49 -10.15
CA THR A 203 -11.16 -6.20 -9.26
C THR A 203 -11.50 -7.46 -8.46
N PHE A 204 -12.34 -7.36 -7.44
CA PHE A 204 -12.73 -8.53 -6.67
C PHE A 204 -14.19 -8.44 -6.22
N GLU A 205 -14.81 -9.60 -6.05
CA GLU A 205 -16.14 -9.74 -5.47
C GLU A 205 -16.13 -10.80 -4.36
N LYS A 206 -17.08 -10.72 -3.44
CA LYS A 206 -17.33 -11.81 -2.49
C LYS A 206 -17.86 -13.00 -3.26
N PHE A 207 -17.27 -14.17 -3.03
CA PHE A 207 -17.73 -15.42 -3.62
C PHE A 207 -18.48 -16.27 -2.60
N ILE A 208 -17.87 -16.52 -1.44
CA ILE A 208 -18.49 -17.25 -0.33
C ILE A 208 -18.30 -16.42 0.94
N THR A 209 -19.35 -16.31 1.74
CA THR A 209 -19.34 -15.58 3.00
C THR A 209 -20.01 -16.40 4.09
N GLY A 210 -19.51 -16.31 5.31
CA GLY A 210 -20.24 -16.76 6.49
C GLY A 210 -19.75 -16.05 7.75
N VAL A 211 -20.63 -15.93 8.74
CA VAL A 211 -20.33 -15.22 9.98
C VAL A 211 -20.51 -16.16 11.17
N PRO A 212 -19.43 -16.65 11.80
CA PRO A 212 -18.05 -16.70 11.30
C PRO A 212 -17.79 -17.93 10.41
N LEU A 213 -16.98 -17.76 9.37
CA LEU A 213 -16.51 -18.85 8.50
C LEU A 213 -14.97 -18.79 8.37
N PRO A 214 -14.18 -19.19 9.39
CA PRO A 214 -12.73 -19.00 9.41
C PRO A 214 -12.03 -19.87 8.36
N VAL A 215 -11.99 -19.42 7.11
CA VAL A 215 -11.46 -20.18 5.95
C VAL A 215 -9.96 -20.32 6.09
N THR A 216 -9.46 -21.54 5.87
CA THR A 216 -8.04 -21.87 6.06
C THR A 216 -7.32 -22.25 4.77
N ASP A 217 -8.00 -22.90 3.83
CA ASP A 217 -7.38 -23.30 2.55
C ASP A 217 -8.43 -23.59 1.46
N ILE A 218 -8.05 -23.48 0.19
CA ILE A 218 -8.90 -23.66 -1.00
C ILE A 218 -8.17 -24.50 -2.05
N ILE A 219 -8.88 -25.43 -2.70
CA ILE A 219 -8.40 -26.11 -3.91
C ILE A 219 -9.52 -26.30 -4.92
N VAL A 220 -9.19 -26.22 -6.21
CA VAL A 220 -10.06 -26.66 -7.30
C VAL A 220 -9.62 -28.03 -7.75
N ARG A 221 -10.55 -28.97 -7.86
CA ARG A 221 -10.29 -30.35 -8.30
C ARG A 221 -10.80 -30.55 -9.73
N PRO A 222 -9.93 -30.58 -10.75
CA PRO A 222 -10.38 -30.69 -12.14
C PRO A 222 -11.13 -32.00 -12.47
N GLN A 223 -10.90 -33.08 -11.72
CA GLN A 223 -11.52 -34.38 -11.99
C GLN A 223 -13.04 -34.39 -11.78
N ASP A 224 -13.55 -33.64 -10.80
CA ASP A 224 -14.99 -33.48 -10.56
C ASP A 224 -15.47 -32.05 -10.86
N GLY A 225 -14.55 -31.12 -11.10
CA GLY A 225 -14.82 -29.72 -11.40
C GLY A 225 -15.34 -28.93 -10.20
N ALA A 226 -15.19 -29.43 -8.98
CA ALA A 226 -15.64 -28.74 -7.77
C ALA A 226 -14.48 -27.97 -7.10
N MET A 227 -14.86 -26.93 -6.36
CA MET A 227 -13.96 -26.30 -5.39
C MET A 227 -14.18 -26.95 -4.02
N TYR A 228 -13.10 -27.12 -3.27
CA TYR A 228 -13.11 -27.55 -1.89
C TYR A 228 -12.42 -26.50 -1.04
N PHE A 229 -12.97 -26.20 0.14
CA PHE A 229 -12.30 -25.34 1.10
C PHE A 229 -12.45 -25.88 2.51
N THR A 230 -11.49 -25.53 3.35
CA THR A 230 -11.47 -25.90 4.77
C THR A 230 -11.72 -24.69 5.66
N ILE A 231 -12.26 -24.93 6.85
CA ILE A 231 -12.32 -23.94 7.93
C ILE A 231 -11.64 -24.48 9.18
N GLY A 232 -11.25 -23.59 10.08
CA GLY A 232 -10.80 -23.94 11.42
C GLY A 232 -9.68 -23.01 11.92
N GLY A 233 -8.71 -23.58 12.63
CA GLY A 233 -7.60 -22.82 13.23
C GLY A 233 -7.98 -22.17 14.56
N ARG A 234 -6.97 -21.82 15.38
CA ARG A 234 -7.14 -21.20 16.71
C ARG A 234 -8.18 -21.89 17.62
N ARG A 235 -8.22 -23.24 17.57
CA ARG A 235 -9.15 -24.12 18.31
C ARG A 235 -10.63 -23.89 17.99
N THR A 236 -10.94 -23.25 16.87
CA THR A 236 -12.31 -23.16 16.36
C THR A 236 -12.73 -24.47 15.67
N GLN A 237 -14.03 -24.64 15.42
CA GLN A 237 -14.57 -25.82 14.75
C GLN A 237 -13.98 -25.97 13.33
N SER A 238 -13.45 -27.15 13.02
CA SER A 238 -12.99 -27.49 11.67
C SER A 238 -14.12 -28.04 10.79
N GLY A 239 -13.98 -27.86 9.48
CA GLY A 239 -14.90 -28.41 8.49
C GLY A 239 -14.29 -28.44 7.09
N LEU A 240 -14.82 -29.33 6.24
CA LEU A 240 -14.50 -29.41 4.82
C LEU A 240 -15.79 -29.20 4.02
N TYR A 241 -15.75 -28.26 3.09
CA TYR A 241 -16.88 -27.89 2.25
C TYR A 241 -16.57 -28.20 0.79
N ARG A 242 -17.61 -28.61 0.07
CA ARG A 242 -17.57 -28.83 -1.38
C ARG A 242 -18.51 -27.83 -2.06
N VAL A 243 -18.03 -27.16 -3.08
CA VAL A 243 -18.73 -26.11 -3.81
C VAL A 243 -18.88 -26.52 -5.27
N THR A 244 -20.12 -26.52 -5.76
CA THR A 244 -20.48 -26.85 -7.14
C THR A 244 -21.47 -25.83 -7.68
N TYR A 245 -21.33 -25.44 -8.95
CA TYR A 245 -22.29 -24.55 -9.61
C TYR A 245 -23.54 -25.32 -10.04
N THR A 246 -24.71 -24.77 -9.74
CA THR A 246 -26.02 -25.33 -10.10
C THR A 246 -26.85 -24.40 -10.99
N GLY A 247 -26.27 -23.29 -11.45
CA GLY A 247 -26.93 -22.33 -12.32
C GLY A 247 -26.98 -22.78 -13.79
N LYS A 248 -27.39 -21.86 -14.67
CA LYS A 248 -27.65 -22.15 -16.09
C LYS A 248 -26.55 -21.66 -17.05
N GLU A 249 -25.58 -20.89 -16.56
CA GLU A 249 -24.49 -20.38 -17.41
C GLU A 249 -23.58 -21.52 -17.87
N SER A 250 -22.88 -21.28 -18.98
CA SER A 250 -21.94 -22.25 -19.53
C SER A 250 -20.79 -22.50 -18.55
N THR A 251 -20.51 -23.79 -18.31
CA THR A 251 -19.36 -24.26 -17.54
C THR A 251 -18.31 -24.92 -18.43
N SER A 252 -18.37 -24.70 -19.75
CA SER A 252 -17.30 -25.13 -20.66
C SER A 252 -15.99 -24.45 -20.30
N PRO A 253 -14.82 -25.08 -20.56
CA PRO A 253 -13.53 -24.48 -20.27
C PRO A 253 -13.43 -23.06 -20.83
N ALA A 254 -13.05 -22.11 -19.97
CA ALA A 254 -12.85 -20.73 -20.38
C ALA A 254 -11.72 -20.63 -21.42
N GLU A 255 -11.91 -19.80 -22.45
CA GLU A 255 -10.88 -19.56 -23.46
C GLU A 255 -9.62 -18.94 -22.83
N LYS A 256 -8.46 -19.13 -23.45
CA LYS A 256 -7.24 -18.40 -23.06
C LYS A 256 -7.33 -16.97 -23.59
N ILE A 257 -6.72 -16.02 -22.87
CA ILE A 257 -6.54 -14.66 -23.40
C ILE A 257 -5.47 -14.75 -24.51
N GLU A 258 -5.79 -14.32 -25.74
CA GLU A 258 -4.92 -14.55 -26.90
C GLU A 258 -3.57 -13.82 -26.81
N ALA A 259 -2.52 -14.53 -27.26
CA ALA A 259 -1.14 -14.04 -27.36
C ALA A 259 -0.91 -12.99 -28.45
N SER A 260 -1.88 -12.72 -29.31
CA SER A 260 -1.79 -11.71 -30.39
C SER A 260 -1.95 -10.27 -29.90
N SER A 261 -2.40 -10.09 -28.64
CA SER A 261 -2.65 -8.78 -28.03
C SER A 261 -1.37 -8.00 -27.75
N GLU A 262 -1.45 -6.67 -27.72
CA GLU A 262 -0.31 -5.81 -27.38
C GLU A 262 0.21 -6.09 -25.97
N VAL A 263 -0.68 -6.38 -25.03
CA VAL A 263 -0.34 -6.78 -23.65
C VAL A 263 0.48 -8.08 -23.63
N ALA A 264 0.15 -9.06 -24.48
CA ALA A 264 0.94 -10.29 -24.58
C ALA A 264 2.38 -10.01 -25.06
N LYS A 265 2.57 -9.09 -26.02
CA LYS A 265 3.92 -8.69 -26.46
C LYS A 265 4.73 -8.01 -25.35
N LEU A 266 4.09 -7.16 -24.55
CA LEU A 266 4.73 -6.51 -23.40
C LEU A 266 5.14 -7.55 -22.34
N ARG A 267 4.29 -8.53 -22.06
CA ARG A 267 4.61 -9.65 -21.17
C ARG A 267 5.76 -10.51 -21.72
N ASP A 268 5.74 -10.84 -23.01
CA ASP A 268 6.84 -11.58 -23.65
C ASP A 268 8.16 -10.79 -23.62
N ALA A 269 8.10 -9.47 -23.79
CA ALA A 269 9.26 -8.59 -23.63
C ALA A 269 9.79 -8.61 -22.19
N ARG A 270 8.90 -8.61 -21.19
CA ARG A 270 9.29 -8.79 -19.78
C ARG A 270 9.98 -10.12 -19.57
N HIS A 271 9.39 -11.24 -20.00
CA HIS A 271 10.02 -12.57 -19.85
C HIS A 271 11.39 -12.65 -20.50
N LYS A 272 11.59 -12.01 -21.66
CA LYS A 272 12.93 -11.91 -22.29
C LYS A 272 13.93 -11.16 -21.41
N LEU A 273 13.54 -10.04 -20.81
CA LEU A 273 14.39 -9.31 -19.86
C LEU A 273 14.70 -10.14 -18.61
N GLU A 274 13.69 -10.85 -18.09
CA GLU A 274 13.80 -11.70 -16.90
C GLU A 274 14.75 -12.89 -17.09
N SER A 275 14.98 -13.34 -18.33
CA SER A 275 15.99 -14.37 -18.63
C SER A 275 17.42 -13.92 -18.31
N PHE A 276 17.68 -12.60 -18.24
CA PHE A 276 18.96 -12.03 -17.82
C PHE A 276 19.08 -11.82 -16.30
N HIS A 277 18.06 -12.19 -15.52
CA HIS A 277 18.13 -12.11 -14.06
C HIS A 277 18.91 -13.30 -13.51
N GLY A 278 19.98 -13.07 -12.74
CA GLY A 278 20.84 -14.12 -12.20
C GLY A 278 22.30 -13.91 -12.60
N GLU A 279 22.98 -14.97 -13.01
CA GLU A 279 24.40 -14.86 -13.41
C GLU A 279 24.61 -13.87 -14.57
N PRO A 280 25.75 -13.14 -14.57
CA PRO A 280 26.11 -12.25 -15.66
C PRO A 280 26.08 -12.93 -17.04
N GLN A 281 25.51 -12.24 -18.04
CA GLN A 281 25.35 -12.76 -19.39
C GLN A 281 25.80 -11.74 -20.44
N THR A 282 26.56 -12.20 -21.45
CA THR A 282 26.96 -11.37 -22.59
C THR A 282 25.73 -10.86 -23.35
N GLY A 283 25.69 -9.57 -23.68
CA GLY A 283 24.57 -8.98 -24.42
C GLY A 283 23.39 -8.52 -23.55
N ALA A 284 23.40 -8.81 -22.24
CA ALA A 284 22.31 -8.45 -21.33
C ALA A 284 22.13 -6.93 -21.23
N ILE A 285 23.24 -6.17 -21.17
CA ILE A 285 23.21 -4.70 -21.11
C ILE A 285 22.58 -4.16 -22.39
N GLU A 286 23.02 -4.61 -23.56
CA GLU A 286 22.51 -4.15 -24.86
C GLU A 286 21.02 -4.47 -25.03
N ALA A 287 20.57 -5.64 -24.57
CA ALA A 287 19.18 -6.06 -24.63
C ALA A 287 18.28 -5.27 -23.65
N ALA A 288 18.76 -5.02 -22.43
CA ALA A 288 17.98 -4.38 -21.38
C ALA A 288 17.94 -2.85 -21.48
N TRP A 289 19.03 -2.21 -21.93
CA TRP A 289 19.16 -0.74 -21.92
C TRP A 289 18.00 0.03 -22.57
N PRO A 290 17.49 -0.38 -23.76
CA PRO A 290 16.38 0.33 -24.41
C PRO A 290 15.09 0.37 -23.59
N TYR A 291 14.94 -0.53 -22.63
CA TYR A 291 13.75 -0.64 -21.78
C TYR A 291 13.85 0.16 -20.48
N LEU A 292 15.01 0.73 -20.14
CA LEU A 292 15.18 1.54 -18.92
C LEU A 292 14.32 2.82 -18.93
N GLY A 293 14.00 3.35 -20.12
CA GLY A 293 13.14 4.53 -20.31
C GLY A 293 11.71 4.19 -20.75
N HIS A 294 11.30 2.92 -20.78
CA HIS A 294 10.02 2.48 -21.34
C HIS A 294 8.81 3.04 -20.55
N GLU A 295 7.66 3.26 -21.19
CA GLU A 295 6.42 3.73 -20.52
C GLU A 295 5.89 2.73 -19.47
N ASP A 296 5.91 1.45 -19.82
CA ASP A 296 5.56 0.36 -18.90
C ASP A 296 6.58 0.19 -17.77
N ARG A 297 6.13 0.36 -16.52
CA ARG A 297 6.98 0.26 -15.32
C ARG A 297 7.55 -1.14 -15.08
N PHE A 298 6.83 -2.21 -15.43
CA PHE A 298 7.31 -3.58 -15.21
C PHE A 298 8.41 -3.95 -16.20
N LEU A 299 8.38 -3.42 -17.43
CA LEU A 299 9.51 -3.49 -18.35
C LEU A 299 10.71 -2.69 -17.85
N ARG A 300 10.51 -1.46 -17.35
CA ARG A 300 11.60 -0.70 -16.70
C ARG A 300 12.21 -1.46 -15.53
N PHE A 301 11.38 -2.06 -14.68
CA PHE A 301 11.82 -2.84 -13.52
C PHE A 301 12.65 -4.05 -13.96
N ALA A 302 12.15 -4.89 -14.88
CA ALA A 302 12.86 -6.07 -15.37
C ALA A 302 14.19 -5.67 -16.05
N ALA A 303 14.18 -4.61 -16.86
CA ALA A 303 15.40 -4.09 -17.48
C ALA A 303 16.43 -3.63 -16.44
N ARG A 304 15.98 -2.93 -15.39
CA ARG A 304 16.85 -2.50 -14.29
C ARG A 304 17.47 -3.71 -13.59
N ILE A 305 16.67 -4.70 -13.22
CA ILE A 305 17.17 -5.91 -12.55
C ILE A 305 18.18 -6.66 -13.44
N ALA A 306 17.90 -6.80 -14.74
CA ALA A 306 18.85 -7.39 -15.69
C ALA A 306 20.21 -6.67 -15.69
N VAL A 307 20.22 -5.33 -15.65
CA VAL A 307 21.45 -4.51 -15.56
C VAL A 307 22.13 -4.64 -14.19
N GLU A 308 21.36 -4.68 -13.09
CA GLU A 308 21.89 -4.83 -11.72
C GLU A 308 22.63 -6.17 -11.52
N HIS A 309 22.29 -7.20 -12.30
CA HIS A 309 23.00 -8.49 -12.32
C HIS A 309 24.30 -8.47 -13.14
N GLN A 310 24.57 -7.41 -13.91
CA GLN A 310 25.80 -7.31 -14.71
C GLN A 310 26.93 -6.60 -13.95
N PRO A 311 28.21 -6.95 -14.20
CA PRO A 311 29.34 -6.30 -13.56
C PRO A 311 29.35 -4.78 -13.74
N LEU A 312 29.36 -4.04 -12.63
CA LEU A 312 29.25 -2.58 -12.59
C LEU A 312 30.17 -1.85 -13.59
N LYS A 313 31.41 -2.33 -13.74
CA LYS A 313 32.42 -1.74 -14.64
C LYS A 313 32.00 -1.72 -16.12
N GLN A 314 31.06 -2.58 -16.53
CA GLN A 314 30.60 -2.66 -17.92
C GLN A 314 29.61 -1.56 -18.29
N TRP A 315 28.87 -1.01 -17.33
CA TRP A 315 27.75 -0.11 -17.60
C TRP A 315 27.76 1.21 -16.83
N GLN A 316 28.62 1.37 -15.81
CA GLN A 316 28.68 2.60 -15.01
C GLN A 316 28.89 3.87 -15.85
N SER A 317 29.83 3.85 -16.81
CA SER A 317 30.06 5.00 -17.70
C SER A 317 28.85 5.29 -18.58
N LYS A 318 28.23 4.23 -19.13
CA LYS A 318 27.03 4.31 -19.95
C LYS A 318 25.86 4.93 -19.18
N ALA A 319 25.65 4.52 -17.93
CA ALA A 319 24.62 5.07 -17.04
C ALA A 319 24.81 6.58 -16.81
N LEU A 320 26.03 7.01 -16.48
CA LEU A 320 26.34 8.42 -16.23
C LEU A 320 26.21 9.29 -17.50
N SER A 321 26.39 8.70 -18.69
CA SER A 321 26.25 9.40 -19.97
C SER A 321 24.84 9.34 -20.58
N GLU A 322 23.88 8.65 -19.96
CA GLU A 322 22.52 8.52 -20.49
C GLU A 322 21.83 9.89 -20.63
N GLN A 323 21.09 10.06 -21.72
CA GLN A 323 20.45 11.32 -22.12
C GLN A 323 18.93 11.25 -22.03
N ASP A 324 18.32 10.07 -22.20
CA ASP A 324 16.88 9.92 -21.98
C ASP A 324 16.57 10.11 -20.49
N PRO A 325 15.71 11.08 -20.10
CA PRO A 325 15.48 11.39 -18.70
C PRO A 325 15.01 10.21 -17.85
N ARG A 326 14.12 9.37 -18.39
CA ARG A 326 13.54 8.25 -17.64
C ARG A 326 14.51 7.08 -17.55
N ALA A 327 15.24 6.78 -18.62
CA ALA A 327 16.31 5.80 -18.61
C ALA A 327 17.45 6.23 -17.68
N LEU A 328 17.81 7.52 -17.68
CA LEU A 328 18.82 8.08 -16.79
C LEU A 328 18.43 7.91 -15.33
N ILE A 329 17.20 8.28 -14.94
CA ILE A 329 16.71 8.10 -13.57
C ILE A 329 16.78 6.61 -13.17
N THR A 330 16.26 5.72 -14.02
CA THR A 330 16.26 4.27 -13.76
C THR A 330 17.68 3.70 -13.63
N ALA A 331 18.62 4.16 -14.47
CA ALA A 331 20.02 3.78 -14.42
C ALA A 331 20.72 4.32 -13.16
N MET A 332 20.38 5.52 -12.68
CA MET A 332 20.94 6.07 -11.44
C MET A 332 20.44 5.32 -10.20
N VAL A 333 19.18 4.88 -10.19
CA VAL A 333 18.64 3.97 -9.15
C VAL A 333 19.47 2.68 -9.10
N ALA A 334 19.71 2.03 -10.24
CA ALA A 334 20.54 0.83 -10.33
C ALA A 334 21.99 1.11 -9.87
N LEU A 335 22.58 2.21 -10.35
CA LEU A 335 23.95 2.61 -10.05
C LEU A 335 24.18 2.83 -8.56
N ALA A 336 23.31 3.59 -7.90
CA ALA A 336 23.41 3.84 -6.46
C ALA A 336 23.29 2.53 -5.65
N ARG A 337 22.34 1.65 -6.00
CA ARG A 337 22.12 0.37 -5.31
C ARG A 337 23.31 -0.58 -5.46
N VAL A 338 23.77 -0.80 -6.70
CA VAL A 338 24.87 -1.75 -6.99
C VAL A 338 26.21 -1.23 -6.48
N ALA A 339 26.53 0.04 -6.72
CA ALA A 339 27.78 0.62 -6.25
C ALA A 339 27.83 0.67 -4.72
N GLY A 340 26.76 1.11 -4.05
CA GLY A 340 26.73 1.13 -2.59
C GLY A 340 26.90 -0.25 -1.95
N ALA A 341 26.34 -1.30 -2.56
CA ALA A 341 26.50 -2.68 -2.09
C ALA A 341 27.92 -3.25 -2.29
N GLN A 342 28.75 -2.65 -3.15
CA GLN A 342 30.17 -2.99 -3.27
C GLN A 342 31.03 -2.36 -2.16
N HIS A 343 30.43 -1.56 -1.27
CA HIS A 343 31.11 -0.86 -0.17
C HIS A 343 32.38 -0.12 -0.63
N PRO A 344 32.26 0.83 -1.60
CA PRO A 344 33.38 1.65 -2.03
C PRO A 344 33.99 2.38 -0.82
N ASP A 345 35.27 2.69 -0.92
CA ASP A 345 35.89 3.58 0.05
C ASP A 345 35.23 4.96 0.02
N GLU A 346 35.45 5.74 1.08
CA GLU A 346 34.77 7.03 1.26
C GLU A 346 35.04 8.00 0.10
N ALA A 347 36.25 7.99 -0.45
CA ALA A 347 36.63 8.83 -1.58
C ALA A 347 35.88 8.43 -2.87
N GLY A 348 35.87 7.14 -3.20
CA GLY A 348 35.16 6.61 -4.36
C GLY A 348 33.63 6.78 -4.25
N ALA A 349 33.07 6.60 -3.05
CA ALA A 349 31.66 6.83 -2.78
C ALA A 349 31.27 8.29 -3.04
N ARG A 350 32.04 9.25 -2.50
CA ARG A 350 31.82 10.69 -2.69
C ARG A 350 31.97 11.11 -4.14
N GLU A 351 33.00 10.62 -4.84
CA GLU A 351 33.20 10.92 -6.26
C GLU A 351 32.01 10.43 -7.10
N LEU A 352 31.59 9.18 -6.89
CA LEU A 352 30.45 8.62 -7.61
C LEU A 352 29.15 9.35 -7.28
N GLN A 353 28.92 9.67 -6.01
CA GLN A 353 27.75 10.44 -5.58
C GLN A 353 27.68 11.79 -6.30
N SER A 354 28.79 12.52 -6.38
CA SER A 354 28.85 13.78 -7.12
C SER A 354 28.47 13.61 -8.59
N LYS A 355 28.98 12.56 -9.25
CA LYS A 355 28.65 12.26 -10.66
C LYS A 355 27.19 11.90 -10.86
N ILE A 356 26.58 11.15 -9.92
CA ILE A 356 25.15 10.83 -9.95
C ILE A 356 24.32 12.12 -9.80
N VAL A 357 24.64 12.97 -8.82
CA VAL A 357 23.94 14.24 -8.59
C VAL A 357 24.03 15.16 -9.81
N GLU A 358 25.19 15.26 -10.44
CA GLU A 358 25.41 16.01 -11.68
C GLU A 358 24.58 15.44 -12.83
N ALA A 359 24.58 14.12 -13.01
CA ALA A 359 23.81 13.45 -14.06
C ALA A 359 22.30 13.70 -13.90
N LEU A 360 21.75 13.47 -12.68
CA LEU A 360 20.36 13.80 -12.34
C LEU A 360 20.06 15.30 -12.46
N GLY A 361 21.08 16.15 -12.31
CA GLY A 361 21.08 17.59 -12.57
C GLY A 361 20.53 17.97 -13.95
N ARG A 362 20.76 17.11 -14.96
CA ARG A 362 20.38 17.36 -16.36
C ARG A 362 18.90 17.15 -16.66
N VAL A 363 18.18 16.46 -15.78
CA VAL A 363 16.76 16.13 -16.01
C VAL A 363 15.88 17.37 -15.78
N ASP A 364 15.08 17.76 -16.76
CA ASP A 364 14.11 18.84 -16.60
C ASP A 364 12.90 18.36 -15.77
N TRP A 365 12.65 18.99 -14.62
CA TRP A 365 11.53 18.65 -13.72
C TRP A 365 10.17 18.81 -14.40
N GLN A 366 10.03 19.80 -15.27
CA GLN A 366 8.78 20.18 -15.91
C GLN A 366 8.41 19.21 -17.02
N SER A 367 9.41 18.52 -17.58
CA SER A 367 9.23 17.45 -18.57
C SER A 367 8.70 16.15 -17.96
N LEU A 368 8.80 15.98 -16.63
CA LEU A 368 8.40 14.76 -15.94
C LEU A 368 6.93 14.82 -15.52
N ASP A 369 6.24 13.69 -15.71
CA ASP A 369 5.00 13.37 -15.02
C ASP A 369 5.23 13.13 -13.51
N GLU A 370 4.15 12.95 -12.75
CA GLU A 370 4.25 12.74 -11.30
C GLU A 370 5.14 11.55 -10.95
N GLN A 371 4.97 10.42 -11.65
CA GLN A 371 5.75 9.22 -11.42
C GLN A 371 7.25 9.48 -11.69
N GLY A 372 7.60 10.14 -12.79
CA GLY A 372 8.98 10.52 -13.09
C GLY A 372 9.60 11.43 -12.03
N ARG A 373 8.83 12.36 -11.44
CA ARG A 373 9.28 13.20 -10.32
C ARG A 373 9.56 12.37 -9.07
N LEU A 374 8.69 11.42 -8.74
CA LEU A 374 8.88 10.50 -7.61
C LEU A 374 10.13 9.62 -7.82
N GLU A 375 10.33 9.10 -9.03
CA GLU A 375 11.49 8.29 -9.38
C GLU A 375 12.79 9.11 -9.31
N LEU A 376 12.78 10.37 -9.77
CA LEU A 376 13.91 11.30 -9.66
C LEU A 376 14.29 11.56 -8.20
N LEU A 377 13.31 11.86 -7.34
CA LEU A 377 13.53 12.08 -5.91
C LEU A 377 14.06 10.81 -5.22
N ARG A 378 13.55 9.63 -5.59
CA ARG A 378 14.07 8.34 -5.11
C ARG A 378 15.53 8.13 -5.53
N ALA A 379 15.92 8.49 -6.75
CA ALA A 379 17.30 8.36 -7.22
C ALA A 379 18.27 9.23 -6.40
N TYR A 380 17.89 10.48 -6.08
CA TYR A 380 18.63 11.32 -5.13
C TYR A 380 18.71 10.69 -3.74
N GLY A 381 17.59 10.22 -3.21
CA GLY A 381 17.53 9.55 -1.91
C GLY A 381 18.47 8.35 -1.84
N LEU A 382 18.47 7.48 -2.84
CA LEU A 382 19.35 6.31 -2.92
C LEU A 382 20.83 6.68 -3.02
N ALA A 383 21.17 7.73 -3.79
CA ALA A 383 22.55 8.21 -3.86
C ALA A 383 23.07 8.63 -2.47
N PHE A 384 22.20 9.18 -1.61
CA PHE A 384 22.56 9.61 -0.26
C PHE A 384 22.52 8.48 0.77
N THR A 385 21.58 7.53 0.66
CA THR A 385 21.54 6.38 1.59
C THR A 385 22.60 5.33 1.29
N ARG A 386 23.02 5.19 0.02
CA ARG A 386 23.94 4.13 -0.42
C ARG A 386 25.39 4.59 -0.59
N LEU A 387 25.64 5.85 -0.90
CA LEU A 387 27.00 6.40 -1.12
C LEU A 387 27.44 7.39 -0.03
N GLY A 388 26.69 7.45 1.09
CA GLY A 388 27.05 8.23 2.27
C GLY A 388 26.45 9.64 2.29
N VAL A 389 26.72 10.36 3.39
CA VAL A 389 26.17 11.70 3.63
C VAL A 389 26.72 12.68 2.58
N PRO A 390 25.86 13.49 1.92
CA PRO A 390 26.30 14.44 0.91
C PRO A 390 27.14 15.58 1.48
N SER A 391 28.06 16.11 0.66
CA SER A 391 28.87 17.28 1.00
C SER A 391 28.00 18.54 1.14
N ALA A 392 28.53 19.59 1.76
CA ALA A 392 27.82 20.86 1.93
C ALA A 392 27.43 21.48 0.57
N GLU A 393 28.27 21.34 -0.44
CA GLU A 393 28.03 21.82 -1.81
C GLU A 393 26.88 21.06 -2.47
N ILE A 394 26.84 19.73 -2.32
CA ILE A 394 25.74 18.90 -2.82
C ILE A 394 24.44 19.25 -2.09
N LYS A 395 24.46 19.35 -0.75
CA LYS A 395 23.28 19.75 0.04
C LYS A 395 22.72 21.08 -0.45
N LYS A 396 23.58 22.08 -0.64
CA LYS A 396 23.21 23.41 -1.16
C LYS A 396 22.60 23.31 -2.56
N THR A 397 23.23 22.57 -3.47
CA THR A 397 22.77 22.41 -4.86
C THR A 397 21.37 21.78 -4.93
N VAL A 398 21.14 20.74 -4.12
CA VAL A 398 19.85 20.05 -4.02
C VAL A 398 18.79 20.96 -3.41
N ALA A 399 19.14 21.69 -2.34
CA ALA A 399 18.23 22.65 -1.71
C ALA A 399 17.81 23.76 -2.68
N GLU A 400 18.75 24.38 -3.40
CA GLU A 400 18.46 25.44 -4.38
C GLU A 400 17.55 24.95 -5.52
N ARG A 401 17.71 23.68 -5.92
CA ARG A 401 16.88 23.08 -6.97
C ARG A 401 15.46 22.77 -6.51
N PHE A 402 15.29 22.16 -5.34
CA PHE A 402 14.00 21.57 -4.95
C PHE A 402 13.20 22.43 -3.96
N ALA A 403 13.83 23.31 -3.19
CA ALA A 403 13.11 24.16 -2.23
C ALA A 403 12.07 25.10 -2.88
N PRO A 404 12.28 25.65 -4.09
CA PRO A 404 11.27 26.42 -4.81
C PRO A 404 10.06 25.59 -5.28
N LEU A 405 10.25 24.27 -5.44
CA LEU A 405 9.22 23.35 -5.92
C LEU A 405 8.32 22.81 -4.79
N PHE A 406 8.65 23.09 -3.52
CA PHE A 406 7.94 22.61 -2.34
C PHE A 406 7.12 23.76 -1.70
N PRO A 407 5.79 23.62 -1.52
CA PRO A 407 4.95 22.49 -1.94
C PRO A 407 4.63 22.49 -3.45
N SER A 408 4.39 21.30 -3.99
CA SER A 408 4.27 20.98 -5.42
C SER A 408 2.85 20.69 -5.88
N GLN A 409 1.86 20.79 -4.97
CA GLN A 409 0.44 20.45 -5.18
C GLN A 409 0.16 18.94 -5.37
N SER A 410 1.20 18.11 -5.51
CA SER A 410 1.05 16.65 -5.43
C SER A 410 1.51 16.18 -4.06
N GLN A 411 0.62 15.52 -3.32
CA GLN A 411 0.93 15.03 -1.99
C GLN A 411 2.09 14.02 -1.99
N PHE A 412 2.17 13.14 -2.99
CA PHE A 412 3.19 12.11 -3.03
C PHE A 412 4.55 12.74 -3.31
N VAL A 413 4.58 13.72 -4.22
CA VAL A 413 5.78 14.50 -4.50
C VAL A 413 6.17 15.33 -3.28
N ASP A 414 5.23 15.94 -2.57
CA ASP A 414 5.50 16.70 -1.34
C ASP A 414 6.00 15.83 -0.20
N ARG A 415 5.57 14.57 -0.11
CA ARG A 415 6.11 13.59 0.84
C ARG A 415 7.58 13.31 0.59
N GLU A 416 7.99 13.10 -0.66
CA GLU A 416 9.38 12.83 -1.04
C GLU A 416 10.24 14.11 -0.99
N LEU A 417 9.72 15.26 -1.44
CA LEU A 417 10.38 16.56 -1.33
C LEU A 417 10.64 16.93 0.12
N CYS A 418 9.66 16.73 1.01
CA CYS A 418 9.83 16.99 2.44
C CYS A 418 10.98 16.14 3.01
N GLN A 419 11.03 14.84 2.71
CA GLN A 419 12.12 13.97 3.17
C GLN A 419 13.48 14.45 2.65
N LEU A 420 13.59 14.75 1.36
CA LEU A 420 14.83 15.20 0.73
C LEU A 420 15.30 16.54 1.30
N LEU A 421 14.40 17.53 1.39
CA LEU A 421 14.70 18.89 1.85
C LEU A 421 15.02 18.92 3.34
N VAL A 422 14.37 18.10 4.16
CA VAL A 422 14.74 17.95 5.58
C VAL A 422 16.12 17.31 5.70
N TYR A 423 16.42 16.27 4.92
CA TYR A 423 17.71 15.58 4.97
C TYR A 423 18.89 16.49 4.57
N VAL A 424 18.70 17.36 3.57
CA VAL A 424 19.73 18.34 3.16
C VAL A 424 19.68 19.63 3.99
N GLU A 425 18.79 19.71 4.98
CA GLU A 425 18.61 20.88 5.87
C GLU A 425 18.33 22.17 5.10
N ALA A 426 17.45 22.10 4.10
CA ALA A 426 17.13 23.24 3.24
C ALA A 426 16.54 24.43 4.02
N PRO A 427 17.01 25.67 3.78
CA PRO A 427 16.49 26.85 4.47
C PRO A 427 14.97 27.01 4.31
N GLY A 428 14.27 27.25 5.42
CA GLY A 428 12.82 27.45 5.44
C GLY A 428 11.97 26.18 5.33
N VAL A 429 12.57 24.99 5.25
CA VAL A 429 11.83 23.72 5.15
C VAL A 429 10.90 23.48 6.34
N VAL A 430 11.32 23.88 7.55
CA VAL A 430 10.51 23.77 8.79
C VAL A 430 9.20 24.54 8.66
N ALA A 431 9.25 25.81 8.26
CA ALA A 431 8.06 26.66 8.14
C ALA A 431 7.07 26.07 7.13
N LYS A 432 7.56 25.72 5.93
CA LYS A 432 6.73 25.12 4.87
C LYS A 432 6.11 23.78 5.30
N THR A 433 6.88 22.94 6.00
CA THR A 433 6.41 21.63 6.45
C THR A 433 5.36 21.75 7.55
N LEU A 434 5.50 22.70 8.48
CA LEU A 434 4.48 22.97 9.50
C LEU A 434 3.19 23.52 8.87
N ASP A 435 3.29 24.35 7.84
CA ASP A 435 2.10 24.83 7.12
C ASP A 435 1.36 23.72 6.37
N LEU A 436 2.09 22.74 5.83
CA LEU A 436 1.49 21.54 5.26
C LEU A 436 0.90 20.62 6.33
N LEU A 437 1.56 20.47 7.47
CA LEU A 437 1.06 19.70 8.60
C LEU A 437 -0.29 20.27 9.09
N ASP A 438 -0.42 21.58 9.26
CA ASP A 438 -1.68 22.17 9.73
C ASP A 438 -2.81 22.08 8.69
N LYS A 439 -2.49 22.13 7.39
CA LYS A 439 -3.46 22.10 6.30
C LYS A 439 -3.80 20.69 5.80
N ALA A 440 -3.03 19.68 6.22
CA ALA A 440 -3.19 18.32 5.73
C ALA A 440 -4.60 17.77 6.08
N PRO A 441 -5.37 17.31 5.08
CA PRO A 441 -6.75 16.85 5.29
C PRO A 441 -6.84 15.47 5.96
N THR A 442 -5.72 14.74 6.04
CA THR A 442 -5.66 13.39 6.62
C THR A 442 -4.64 13.32 7.74
N GLN A 443 -4.90 12.49 8.74
CA GLN A 443 -3.96 12.27 9.84
C GLN A 443 -2.66 11.62 9.34
N GLU A 444 -2.73 10.78 8.31
CA GLU A 444 -1.59 10.14 7.68
C GLU A 444 -0.65 11.20 7.07
N GLN A 445 -1.17 12.23 6.40
CA GLN A 445 -0.32 13.31 5.91
C GLN A 445 0.31 14.10 7.05
N GLN A 446 -0.49 14.45 8.08
CA GLN A 446 0.03 15.14 9.27
C GLN A 446 1.17 14.36 9.94
N ILE A 447 0.97 13.05 10.16
CA ILE A 447 1.96 12.16 10.76
C ILE A 447 3.21 12.04 9.89
N HIS A 448 3.08 12.02 8.56
CA HIS A 448 4.25 11.98 7.67
C HIS A 448 5.10 13.24 7.82
N TYR A 449 4.51 14.42 7.81
CA TYR A 449 5.24 15.67 7.98
C TYR A 449 5.89 15.77 9.37
N ALA A 450 5.16 15.37 10.42
CA ALA A 450 5.74 15.28 11.75
C ALA A 450 6.91 14.27 11.80
N PHE A 451 6.72 13.10 11.22
CA PHE A 451 7.77 12.10 11.12
C PHE A 451 9.01 12.65 10.40
N CYS A 452 8.85 13.39 9.31
CA CYS A 452 10.00 13.98 8.60
C CYS A 452 10.80 14.93 9.50
N LEU A 453 10.12 15.80 10.25
CA LEU A 453 10.74 16.81 11.11
C LEU A 453 11.37 16.25 12.40
N ARG A 454 11.05 15.00 12.79
CA ARG A 454 11.37 14.44 14.11
C ARG A 454 12.85 14.45 14.50
N GLY A 455 13.74 14.35 13.52
CA GLY A 455 15.19 14.26 13.72
C GLY A 455 15.94 15.54 13.40
N LEU A 456 15.24 16.60 12.99
CA LEU A 456 15.88 17.84 12.56
C LEU A 456 16.26 18.70 13.78
N GLU A 457 17.56 18.92 13.96
CA GLU A 457 18.09 19.68 15.09
C GLU A 457 18.06 21.20 14.85
N SER A 458 18.43 21.63 13.64
CA SER A 458 18.64 23.03 13.26
C SER A 458 17.46 23.63 12.49
N GLY A 459 17.47 24.94 12.25
CA GLY A 459 16.48 25.62 11.40
C GLY A 459 15.13 25.92 12.05
N TRP A 460 15.02 25.73 13.37
CA TRP A 460 13.81 26.00 14.15
C TRP A 460 13.84 27.36 14.83
N THR A 461 12.66 27.96 14.95
CA THR A 461 12.37 28.98 15.96
C THR A 461 11.64 28.35 17.15
N LEU A 462 11.66 29.01 18.31
CA LEU A 462 10.95 28.52 19.50
C LEU A 462 9.44 28.40 19.27
N ASP A 463 8.84 29.33 18.53
CA ASP A 463 7.41 29.30 18.20
C ASP A 463 7.06 28.12 17.27
N GLN A 464 7.93 27.79 16.32
CA GLN A 464 7.77 26.61 15.49
C GLN A 464 7.88 25.31 16.29
N ARG A 465 8.82 25.22 17.24
CA ARG A 465 8.89 24.08 18.16
C ARG A 465 7.61 23.97 18.99
N ARG A 466 7.10 25.09 19.50
CA ARG A 466 5.84 25.13 20.27
C ARG A 466 4.65 24.67 19.44
N ARG A 467 4.49 25.17 18.20
CA ARG A 467 3.46 24.74 17.24
C ARG A 467 3.54 23.23 16.99
N TYR A 468 4.74 22.72 16.75
CA TYR A 468 4.98 21.31 16.47
C TYR A 468 4.62 20.39 17.66
N PHE A 469 5.00 20.74 18.89
CA PHE A 469 4.65 19.94 20.06
C PHE A 469 3.19 20.09 20.49
N ASN A 470 2.57 21.25 20.27
CA ASN A 470 1.13 21.41 20.48
C ASN A 470 0.32 20.51 19.55
N TRP A 471 0.75 20.32 18.29
CA TRP A 471 0.10 19.37 17.40
C TRP A 471 0.09 17.95 17.98
N PHE A 472 1.17 17.47 18.63
CA PHE A 472 1.14 16.15 19.28
C PHE A 472 0.10 16.05 20.40
N ASN A 473 -0.13 17.15 21.14
CA ASN A 473 -1.13 17.17 22.20
C ASN A 473 -2.55 17.03 21.63
N GLN A 474 -2.79 17.55 20.42
CA GLN A 474 -4.04 17.37 19.66
C GLN A 474 -4.12 16.00 18.97
N ALA A 475 -3.03 15.55 18.36
CA ALA A 475 -2.93 14.29 17.64
C ALA A 475 -3.10 13.07 18.55
N ALA A 476 -2.91 13.20 19.86
CA ALA A 476 -3.23 12.16 20.83
C ALA A 476 -4.72 11.80 20.87
N ALA A 477 -5.62 12.69 20.42
CA ALA A 477 -7.03 12.38 20.21
C ALA A 477 -7.29 11.54 18.95
N HIS A 478 -6.30 11.39 18.06
CA HIS A 478 -6.46 10.58 16.86
C HIS A 478 -6.56 9.09 17.21
N ARG A 479 -7.09 8.32 16.27
CA ARG A 479 -7.36 6.89 16.43
C ARG A 479 -6.76 6.13 15.26
N GLY A 480 -6.40 4.88 15.52
CA GLY A 480 -5.74 4.00 14.57
C GLY A 480 -5.59 2.61 15.16
N GLY A 481 -4.80 1.77 14.48
CA GLY A 481 -4.49 0.42 14.93
C GLY A 481 -3.69 0.39 16.24
N MET A 482 -3.47 -0.81 16.78
CA MET A 482 -2.87 -1.00 18.11
C MET A 482 -1.48 -0.37 18.31
N SER A 483 -0.71 -0.15 17.25
CA SER A 483 0.63 0.46 17.30
C SER A 483 0.60 1.97 17.07
N PHE A 484 -0.52 2.53 16.59
CA PHE A 484 -0.69 3.93 16.22
C PHE A 484 -0.21 4.92 17.30
N GLY A 485 -0.77 4.84 18.51
CA GLY A 485 -0.42 5.76 19.60
C GLY A 485 1.04 5.66 20.02
N GLY A 486 1.63 4.46 19.92
CA GLY A 486 3.04 4.24 20.19
C GLY A 486 3.95 4.89 19.15
N PHE A 487 3.57 4.91 17.86
CA PHE A 487 4.33 5.64 16.85
C PHE A 487 4.33 7.14 17.11
N LEU A 488 3.19 7.74 17.45
CA LEU A 488 3.12 9.16 17.82
C LEU A 488 4.03 9.48 19.00
N ALA A 489 4.01 8.63 20.04
CA ALA A 489 4.89 8.77 21.19
C ALA A 489 6.38 8.67 20.80
N ASN A 490 6.74 7.72 19.93
CA ASN A 490 8.11 7.54 19.47
C ASN A 490 8.61 8.74 18.65
N ILE A 491 7.78 9.27 17.74
CA ILE A 491 8.10 10.46 16.95
C ILE A 491 8.30 11.67 17.86
N ARG A 492 7.36 11.89 18.80
CA ARG A 492 7.43 12.98 19.78
C ARG A 492 8.70 12.88 20.63
N ASN A 493 9.03 11.68 21.11
CA ASN A 493 10.21 11.46 21.95
C ASN A 493 11.51 11.70 21.18
N ALA A 494 11.61 11.25 19.93
CA ALA A 494 12.75 11.56 19.07
C ALA A 494 12.90 13.08 18.87
N ALA A 495 11.79 13.79 18.65
CA ALA A 495 11.82 15.25 18.54
C ALA A 495 12.28 15.93 19.84
N ILE A 496 11.84 15.46 21.02
CA ILE A 496 12.28 15.98 22.32
C ILE A 496 13.79 15.80 22.52
N GLN A 497 14.38 14.73 21.97
CA GLN A 497 15.82 14.50 22.06
C GLN A 497 16.64 15.52 21.26
N THR A 498 16.06 16.14 20.22
CA THR A 498 16.73 17.20 19.44
C THR A 498 16.72 18.58 20.11
N LEU A 499 15.96 18.75 21.20
CA LEU A 499 15.87 20.02 21.92
C LEU A 499 17.09 20.27 22.80
N SER A 500 17.61 21.49 22.74
CA SER A 500 18.57 22.02 23.71
C SER A 500 17.97 22.14 25.12
N ALA A 501 18.82 22.32 26.14
CA ALA A 501 18.36 22.51 27.52
C ALA A 501 17.46 23.75 27.67
N ASP A 502 17.81 24.85 26.98
CA ASP A 502 17.07 26.11 27.04
C ASP A 502 15.70 25.98 26.35
N GLU A 503 15.63 25.31 25.20
CA GLU A 503 14.34 25.03 24.54
C GLU A 503 13.45 24.14 25.41
N LYS A 504 14.01 23.11 26.06
CA LYS A 504 13.25 22.25 27.00
C LYS A 504 12.65 23.05 28.14
N ALA A 505 13.42 23.99 28.71
CA ALA A 505 12.94 24.88 29.76
C ALA A 505 11.82 25.80 29.25
N ALA A 506 12.00 26.41 28.07
CA ALA A 506 11.03 27.33 27.47
C ALA A 506 9.72 26.65 26.98
N LEU A 507 9.78 25.33 26.71
CA LEU A 507 8.65 24.51 26.25
C LEU A 507 8.07 23.62 27.35
N ALA A 508 8.53 23.72 28.60
CA ALA A 508 8.17 22.80 29.68
C ALA A 508 6.65 22.62 29.84
N GLU A 509 5.88 23.72 29.77
CA GLU A 509 4.42 23.67 29.83
C GLU A 509 3.81 22.92 28.63
N THR A 510 4.26 23.24 27.41
CA THR A 510 3.80 22.57 26.17
C THR A 510 4.13 21.06 26.17
N LEU A 511 5.29 20.69 26.71
CA LEU A 511 5.73 19.29 26.80
C LEU A 511 5.01 18.50 27.91
N ALA A 512 4.57 19.19 28.97
CA ALA A 512 3.84 18.59 30.09
C ALA A 512 2.31 18.60 29.89
N ALA A 513 1.80 19.36 28.92
CA ALA A 513 0.38 19.49 28.66
C ALA A 513 -0.26 18.11 28.39
N PRO A 514 -1.43 17.83 29.00
CA PRO A 514 -2.15 16.59 28.74
C PRO A 514 -2.70 16.60 27.31
N PRO A 515 -2.92 15.41 26.72
CA PRO A 515 -3.56 15.31 25.42
C PRO A 515 -4.97 15.92 25.45
N GLU A 516 -5.28 16.73 24.44
CA GLU A 516 -6.60 17.35 24.32
C GLU A 516 -7.64 16.26 24.00
N LYS A 517 -8.80 16.33 24.65
CA LYS A 517 -9.95 15.49 24.30
C LYS A 517 -10.72 16.21 23.20
N ILE A 518 -10.57 15.75 21.96
CA ILE A 518 -11.40 16.23 20.85
C ILE A 518 -12.44 15.14 20.57
N ASP A 519 -13.72 15.46 20.68
CA ASP A 519 -14.78 14.60 20.18
C ASP A 519 -14.72 14.64 18.63
N PRO A 520 -14.62 13.49 17.93
CA PRO A 520 -14.65 13.46 16.47
C PRO A 520 -15.88 14.14 15.86
N ALA A 521 -17.01 14.20 16.58
CA ALA A 521 -18.21 14.92 16.16
C ALA A 521 -18.06 16.45 16.25
N GLU A 522 -17.19 16.95 17.13
CA GLU A 522 -16.82 18.37 17.25
C GLU A 522 -15.79 18.80 16.19
N ALA A 523 -15.17 17.85 15.47
CA ALA A 523 -14.16 18.13 14.46
C ALA A 523 -14.73 18.81 13.20
N ILE A 524 -16.03 18.66 12.89
CA ILE A 524 -16.67 19.39 11.79
C ILE A 524 -17.08 20.79 12.30
N GLN A 525 -16.10 21.71 12.38
CA GLN A 525 -16.30 23.10 12.79
C GLN A 525 -16.92 23.97 11.67
N ARG A 526 -18.04 23.53 11.10
CA ARG A 526 -18.76 24.26 10.04
C ARG A 526 -20.17 24.59 10.48
N GLU A 527 -20.75 25.70 10.02
CA GLU A 527 -22.16 25.99 10.29
C GLU A 527 -23.08 24.97 9.61
N PHE A 528 -24.24 24.72 10.21
CA PHE A 528 -25.27 23.90 9.58
C PHE A 528 -25.80 24.63 8.35
N VAL A 529 -25.86 23.93 7.20
CA VAL A 529 -26.38 24.48 5.94
C VAL A 529 -27.82 24.03 5.77
N GLN A 530 -28.04 22.73 5.50
CA GLN A 530 -29.37 22.10 5.45
C GLN A 530 -29.24 20.58 5.43
N LYS A 531 -30.33 19.88 5.73
CA LYS A 531 -30.42 18.42 5.53
C LYS A 531 -30.71 18.13 4.07
N TRP A 532 -29.72 17.62 3.34
CA TRP A 532 -29.84 17.32 1.92
C TRP A 532 -30.62 16.03 1.67
N THR A 533 -31.39 16.00 0.57
CA THR A 533 -32.05 14.78 0.08
C THR A 533 -31.50 14.33 -1.27
N VAL A 534 -31.68 13.05 -1.59
CA VAL A 534 -31.25 12.47 -2.88
C VAL A 534 -31.92 13.20 -4.05
N ASP A 535 -33.22 13.49 -3.94
CA ASP A 535 -34.00 14.13 -5.01
C ASP A 535 -33.60 15.60 -5.25
N GLU A 536 -33.04 16.28 -4.25
CA GLU A 536 -32.52 17.65 -4.41
C GLU A 536 -31.14 17.68 -5.09
N LEU A 537 -30.27 16.72 -4.77
CA LEU A 537 -28.90 16.71 -5.28
C LEU A 537 -28.80 16.06 -6.67
N LEU A 538 -29.56 14.99 -6.91
CA LEU A 538 -29.40 14.15 -8.10
C LEU A 538 -29.54 14.93 -9.43
N PRO A 539 -30.52 15.84 -9.62
CA PRO A 539 -30.64 16.62 -10.86
C PRO A 539 -29.38 17.45 -11.16
N HIS A 540 -28.68 17.93 -10.13
CA HIS A 540 -27.46 18.71 -10.31
C HIS A 540 -26.24 17.84 -10.61
N VAL A 541 -26.21 16.62 -10.08
CA VAL A 541 -25.11 15.67 -10.31
C VAL A 541 -25.13 15.14 -11.74
N ASP A 542 -26.30 14.93 -12.33
CA ASP A 542 -26.36 14.41 -13.71
C ASP A 542 -26.01 15.49 -14.75
N ASP A 543 -26.33 16.77 -14.46
CA ASP A 543 -26.18 17.86 -15.43
C ASP A 543 -24.91 18.73 -15.25
N GLN A 544 -24.32 18.77 -14.05
CA GLN A 544 -23.37 19.83 -13.69
C GLN A 544 -22.01 19.33 -13.19
N LEU A 545 -21.56 18.13 -13.53
CA LEU A 545 -20.26 17.63 -13.04
C LEU A 545 -19.03 18.09 -13.84
N THR A 546 -19.17 18.93 -14.86
CA THR A 546 -18.05 19.49 -15.62
C THR A 546 -17.53 20.79 -15.01
N GLY A 547 -16.22 21.07 -15.14
CA GLY A 547 -15.58 22.27 -14.62
C GLY A 547 -15.51 22.35 -13.09
N ARG A 548 -15.53 21.20 -12.40
CA ARG A 548 -15.48 21.10 -10.94
C ARG A 548 -14.07 21.33 -10.40
N ASN A 549 -13.93 21.48 -9.08
CA ASN A 549 -12.64 21.73 -8.44
C ASN A 549 -12.13 20.47 -7.72
N PHE A 550 -11.04 19.89 -8.25
CA PHE A 550 -10.42 18.68 -7.71
C PHE A 550 -9.96 18.84 -6.25
N GLU A 551 -9.17 19.88 -5.98
CA GLU A 551 -8.60 20.11 -4.64
C GLU A 551 -9.70 20.35 -3.60
N ARG A 552 -10.71 21.16 -3.94
CA ARG A 552 -11.85 21.42 -3.04
C ARG A 552 -12.65 20.14 -2.78
N GLY A 553 -12.89 19.32 -3.81
CA GLY A 553 -13.56 18.02 -3.65
C GLY A 553 -12.82 17.09 -2.69
N ARG A 554 -11.48 17.06 -2.78
CA ARG A 554 -10.61 16.31 -1.86
C ARG A 554 -10.63 16.87 -0.43
N GLU A 555 -10.55 18.19 -0.28
CA GLU A 555 -10.65 18.86 1.03
C GLU A 555 -11.97 18.52 1.72
N ILE A 556 -13.08 18.53 0.97
CA ILE A 556 -14.41 18.17 1.47
C ILE A 556 -14.46 16.70 1.86
N PHE A 557 -13.84 15.80 1.10
CA PHE A 557 -13.76 14.38 1.45
C PHE A 557 -13.07 14.19 2.83
N GLY A 558 -12.07 15.00 3.15
CA GLY A 558 -11.47 15.03 4.49
C GLY A 558 -12.36 15.68 5.54
N ALA A 559 -12.91 16.86 5.24
CA ALA A 559 -13.73 17.63 6.17
C ALA A 559 -15.05 16.91 6.54
N ALA A 560 -15.62 16.14 5.61
CA ALA A 560 -16.79 15.28 5.84
C ALA A 560 -16.44 13.96 6.55
N LEU A 561 -15.18 13.81 7.00
CA LEU A 561 -14.65 12.64 7.69
C LEU A 561 -14.61 11.36 6.84
N CYS A 562 -14.79 11.44 5.53
CA CYS A 562 -14.78 10.25 4.67
C CYS A 562 -13.43 9.52 4.73
N PHE A 563 -12.30 10.26 4.78
CA PHE A 563 -10.97 9.68 4.98
C PHE A 563 -10.80 8.93 6.32
N LYS A 564 -11.68 9.12 7.32
CA LYS A 564 -11.59 8.32 8.55
C LYS A 564 -11.95 6.85 8.33
N CYS A 565 -12.84 6.58 7.38
CA CYS A 565 -13.29 5.22 7.11
C CYS A 565 -12.87 4.70 5.75
N HIS A 566 -12.86 5.55 4.73
CA HIS A 566 -12.67 5.15 3.34
C HIS A 566 -11.28 5.46 2.83
N ARG A 567 -10.79 4.53 2.00
CA ARG A 567 -9.57 4.73 1.24
C ARG A 567 -9.93 5.39 -0.08
N PHE A 568 -9.13 6.35 -0.53
CA PHE A 568 -9.31 6.98 -1.83
C PHE A 568 -7.96 7.44 -2.35
N ALA A 569 -7.60 7.00 -3.56
CA ALA A 569 -6.29 7.27 -4.17
C ALA A 569 -5.12 6.97 -3.22
N ASN A 570 -5.18 5.82 -2.53
CA ASN A 570 -4.26 5.36 -1.48
C ASN A 570 -4.28 6.10 -0.13
N ASP A 571 -5.05 7.17 0.03
CA ASP A 571 -5.21 7.90 1.30
C ASP A 571 -6.41 7.43 2.13
N GLY A 572 -6.36 7.63 3.44
CA GLY A 572 -7.49 7.42 4.35
C GLY A 572 -7.55 6.04 4.98
N GLY A 573 -8.64 5.82 5.71
CA GLY A 573 -8.91 4.62 6.47
C GLY A 573 -9.34 3.45 5.58
N ILE A 574 -9.32 2.26 6.13
CA ILE A 574 -9.62 0.99 5.41
C ILE A 574 -10.78 0.23 6.05
N ILE A 575 -11.58 0.97 6.78
CA ILE A 575 -12.65 0.48 7.63
C ILE A 575 -13.92 0.31 6.80
N GLY A 576 -14.19 1.29 5.94
CA GLY A 576 -15.11 1.24 4.82
C GLY A 576 -14.41 0.86 3.51
N PRO A 577 -15.16 0.78 2.40
CA PRO A 577 -14.61 0.46 1.08
C PRO A 577 -13.58 1.46 0.60
N ASP A 578 -12.62 0.94 -0.16
CA ASP A 578 -11.84 1.76 -1.07
C ASP A 578 -12.78 2.35 -2.13
N LEU A 579 -12.84 3.67 -2.15
CA LEU A 579 -13.70 4.46 -3.01
C LEU A 579 -12.98 4.93 -4.29
N THR A 580 -11.69 4.66 -4.48
CA THR A 580 -10.91 5.07 -5.68
C THR A 580 -11.59 4.61 -6.97
N GLY A 581 -12.14 3.40 -7.00
CA GLY A 581 -12.86 2.88 -8.16
C GLY A 581 -14.38 3.11 -8.15
N VAL A 582 -14.93 3.94 -7.25
CA VAL A 582 -16.39 4.03 -7.06
C VAL A 582 -17.12 4.56 -8.29
N GLY A 583 -16.58 5.57 -8.97
CA GLY A 583 -17.16 6.15 -10.19
C GLY A 583 -17.27 5.20 -11.37
N ARG A 584 -16.42 4.16 -11.42
CA ARG A 584 -16.47 3.12 -12.46
C ARG A 584 -17.46 2.00 -12.12
N ARG A 585 -17.74 1.79 -10.83
CA ARG A 585 -18.57 0.70 -10.31
C ARG A 585 -20.03 1.09 -10.15
N PHE A 586 -20.31 2.37 -9.88
CA PHE A 586 -21.64 2.85 -9.52
C PHE A 586 -22.01 4.11 -10.31
N ASN A 587 -23.30 4.27 -10.58
CA ASN A 587 -23.83 5.49 -11.20
C ASN A 587 -24.01 6.63 -10.17
N SER A 588 -24.25 7.85 -10.67
CA SER A 588 -24.45 9.06 -9.85
C SER A 588 -25.48 8.87 -8.73
N ARG A 589 -26.64 8.28 -9.06
CA ARG A 589 -27.72 8.03 -8.09
C ARG A 589 -27.24 7.14 -6.95
N SER A 590 -26.59 6.01 -7.24
CA SER A 590 -26.10 5.10 -6.22
C SER A 590 -25.04 5.75 -5.31
N ILE A 591 -24.19 6.63 -5.86
CA ILE A 591 -23.22 7.39 -5.05
C ILE A 591 -23.94 8.37 -4.12
N VAL A 592 -24.87 9.18 -4.65
CA VAL A 592 -25.62 10.16 -3.85
C VAL A 592 -26.48 9.47 -2.77
N GLU A 593 -27.19 8.39 -3.14
CA GLU A 593 -27.97 7.59 -2.20
C GLU A 593 -27.09 7.03 -1.07
N SER A 594 -25.89 6.56 -1.37
CA SER A 594 -24.98 6.04 -0.34
C SER A 594 -24.44 7.12 0.60
N LEU A 595 -24.28 8.36 0.11
CA LEU A 595 -23.80 9.50 0.91
C LEU A 595 -24.89 10.08 1.83
N ILE A 596 -26.14 10.13 1.35
CA ILE A 596 -27.28 10.73 2.06
C ILE A 596 -28.04 9.70 2.91
N GLU A 597 -28.20 8.48 2.40
CA GLU A 597 -28.96 7.38 3.02
C GLU A 597 -28.09 6.11 3.17
N PRO A 598 -26.99 6.14 3.96
CA PRO A 598 -26.02 5.04 4.04
C PRO A 598 -26.59 3.71 4.55
N SER A 599 -27.72 3.72 5.27
CA SER A 599 -28.40 2.51 5.75
C SER A 599 -29.39 1.90 4.74
N ARG A 600 -29.66 2.56 3.61
CA ARG A 600 -30.61 2.09 2.59
C ARG A 600 -30.13 0.81 1.91
N VAL A 601 -28.86 0.80 1.49
CA VAL A 601 -28.19 -0.34 0.88
C VAL A 601 -26.82 -0.47 1.52
N ILE A 602 -26.68 -1.43 2.44
CA ILE A 602 -25.41 -1.71 3.11
C ILE A 602 -24.74 -2.86 2.37
N SER A 603 -23.54 -2.63 1.85
CA SER A 603 -22.74 -3.71 1.27
C SER A 603 -22.47 -4.77 2.33
N ASP A 604 -22.77 -6.04 2.01
CA ASP A 604 -22.49 -7.19 2.87
C ASP A 604 -21.02 -7.22 3.33
N GLN A 605 -20.08 -6.60 2.58
CA GLN A 605 -18.65 -6.52 2.95
C GLN A 605 -18.39 -5.65 4.18
N TYR A 606 -19.23 -4.64 4.41
CA TYR A 606 -19.07 -3.66 5.48
C TYR A 606 -20.22 -3.70 6.48
N GLN A 607 -21.22 -4.56 6.24
CA GLN A 607 -22.34 -4.75 7.14
C GLN A 607 -21.86 -5.29 8.49
N ALA A 608 -22.20 -4.56 9.54
CA ALA A 608 -21.94 -4.99 10.90
C ALA A 608 -22.79 -6.20 11.27
N THR A 609 -22.36 -6.96 12.26
CA THR A 609 -23.17 -8.00 12.90
C THR A 609 -23.81 -7.42 14.16
N GLN A 610 -25.10 -7.65 14.33
CA GLN A 610 -25.84 -7.40 15.55
C GLN A 610 -25.87 -8.69 16.38
N PHE A 611 -25.46 -8.58 17.64
CA PHE A 611 -25.45 -9.62 18.64
C PHE A 611 -26.46 -9.26 19.74
N LEU A 612 -27.39 -10.17 20.04
CA LEU A 612 -28.22 -10.11 21.23
C LEU A 612 -27.68 -11.12 22.23
N THR A 613 -27.34 -10.66 23.42
CA THR A 613 -26.88 -11.53 24.51
C THR A 613 -28.06 -12.07 25.33
N ASP A 614 -27.84 -13.19 26.02
CA ASP A 614 -28.75 -13.75 27.02
C ASP A 614 -29.09 -12.78 28.16
N ALA A 615 -28.26 -11.77 28.39
CA ALA A 615 -28.49 -10.66 29.32
C ALA A 615 -29.34 -9.51 28.72
N GLY A 616 -29.85 -9.66 27.50
CA GLY A 616 -30.64 -8.64 26.79
C GLY A 616 -29.83 -7.47 26.24
N GLN A 617 -28.49 -7.55 26.24
CA GLN A 617 -27.64 -6.49 25.69
C GLN A 617 -27.52 -6.65 24.17
N THR A 618 -27.71 -5.55 23.44
CA THR A 618 -27.42 -5.51 22.01
C THR A 618 -26.03 -4.93 21.78
N VAL A 619 -25.18 -5.69 21.09
CA VAL A 619 -23.86 -5.23 20.64
C VAL A 619 -23.88 -5.22 19.12
N VAL A 620 -23.45 -4.13 18.49
CA VAL A 620 -23.33 -4.03 17.03
C VAL A 620 -21.87 -3.77 16.70
N GLY A 621 -21.30 -4.58 15.81
CA GLY A 621 -19.88 -4.46 15.49
C GLY A 621 -19.42 -5.44 14.41
N ARG A 622 -18.14 -5.34 14.01
CA ARG A 622 -17.50 -6.31 13.12
C ARG A 622 -16.65 -7.30 13.90
N ILE A 623 -16.80 -8.59 13.60
CA ILE A 623 -15.92 -9.63 14.13
C ILE A 623 -14.55 -9.46 13.49
N VAL A 624 -13.49 -9.40 14.31
CA VAL A 624 -12.11 -9.26 13.85
C VAL A 624 -11.20 -10.39 14.29
N ASN A 625 -11.60 -11.15 15.30
CA ASN A 625 -10.84 -12.31 15.76
C ASN A 625 -11.73 -13.32 16.48
N LEU A 626 -11.33 -14.59 16.41
CA LEU A 626 -11.94 -15.73 17.08
C LEU A 626 -10.86 -16.52 17.83
N ASN A 627 -11.13 -16.91 19.06
CA ASN A 627 -10.22 -17.78 19.81
C ASN A 627 -10.99 -18.64 20.81
N GLY A 628 -11.13 -19.93 20.51
CA GLY A 628 -12.04 -20.82 21.22
C GLY A 628 -13.47 -20.26 21.21
N ASP A 629 -14.03 -20.00 22.39
CA ASP A 629 -15.38 -19.43 22.54
C ASP A 629 -15.42 -17.90 22.51
N ASN A 630 -14.27 -17.22 22.40
CA ASN A 630 -14.21 -15.76 22.42
C ASN A 630 -14.35 -15.17 21.01
N ILE A 631 -15.22 -14.17 20.88
CA ILE A 631 -15.45 -13.37 19.69
C ILE A 631 -15.02 -11.94 20.00
N MET A 632 -13.99 -11.45 19.31
CA MET A 632 -13.52 -10.07 19.41
C MET A 632 -14.23 -9.22 18.35
N ILE A 633 -14.85 -8.14 18.79
CA ILE A 633 -15.74 -7.31 17.99
C ILE A 633 -15.29 -5.85 18.06
N ILE A 634 -15.10 -5.21 16.91
CA ILE A 634 -14.95 -3.75 16.82
C ILE A 634 -16.34 -3.14 16.78
N THR A 635 -16.72 -2.42 17.84
CA THR A 635 -18.03 -1.76 17.98
C THR A 635 -18.01 -0.29 17.56
N ASN A 636 -16.84 0.35 17.61
CA ASN A 636 -16.64 1.70 17.08
C ASN A 636 -15.58 1.67 16.00
N MET A 637 -16.02 1.87 14.76
CA MET A 637 -15.13 1.89 13.61
C MET A 637 -14.24 3.13 13.59
N LEU A 638 -14.59 4.23 14.24
CA LEU A 638 -13.68 5.36 14.40
C LEU A 638 -12.60 5.11 15.46
N ASP A 639 -12.68 4.00 16.20
CA ASP A 639 -11.69 3.57 17.19
C ASP A 639 -11.44 2.05 17.09
N PRO A 640 -10.70 1.59 16.05
CA PRO A 640 -10.48 0.17 15.82
C PRO A 640 -9.64 -0.52 16.92
N SER A 641 -9.00 0.27 17.79
CA SER A 641 -8.30 -0.23 18.97
C SER A 641 -9.25 -0.65 20.11
N SER A 642 -10.47 -0.10 20.12
CA SER A 642 -11.49 -0.39 21.12
C SER A 642 -12.32 -1.61 20.71
N GLN A 643 -11.93 -2.77 21.25
CA GLN A 643 -12.58 -4.05 20.97
C GLN A 643 -13.42 -4.51 22.16
N THR A 644 -14.62 -4.99 21.87
CA THR A 644 -15.49 -5.68 22.83
C THR A 644 -15.36 -7.19 22.65
N GLN A 645 -15.23 -7.92 23.76
CA GLN A 645 -15.17 -9.38 23.75
C GLN A 645 -16.53 -9.95 24.16
N LEU A 646 -17.09 -10.85 23.34
CA LEU A 646 -18.26 -11.65 23.69
C LEU A 646 -17.89 -13.13 23.71
N LYS A 647 -18.52 -13.91 24.60
CA LYS A 647 -18.43 -15.37 24.57
C LYS A 647 -19.56 -15.94 23.72
N ARG A 648 -19.24 -16.93 22.87
CA ARG A 648 -20.21 -17.57 21.98
C ARG A 648 -21.44 -18.11 22.72
N GLY A 649 -21.24 -18.71 23.89
CA GLY A 649 -22.34 -19.24 24.71
C GLY A 649 -23.28 -18.18 25.31
N GLN A 650 -22.91 -16.90 25.30
CA GLN A 650 -23.74 -15.79 25.78
C GLN A 650 -24.61 -15.19 24.67
N ILE A 651 -24.44 -15.61 23.41
CA ILE A 651 -25.12 -15.03 22.26
C ILE A 651 -26.40 -15.81 22.00
N GLU A 652 -27.54 -15.15 22.19
CA GLU A 652 -28.86 -15.69 21.89
C GLU A 652 -29.19 -15.57 20.40
N LEU A 653 -28.85 -14.43 19.79
CA LEU A 653 -29.10 -14.15 18.38
C LEU A 653 -27.92 -13.42 17.75
N MET A 654 -27.57 -13.82 16.54
CA MET A 654 -26.59 -13.16 15.70
C MET A 654 -27.20 -12.95 14.31
N ARG A 655 -27.24 -11.70 13.83
CA ARG A 655 -27.80 -11.37 12.50
C ARG A 655 -27.10 -10.16 11.89
N PRO A 656 -27.20 -9.96 10.56
CA PRO A 656 -26.71 -8.74 9.94
C PRO A 656 -27.43 -7.50 10.48
N SER A 657 -26.69 -6.40 10.69
CA SER A 657 -27.23 -5.12 11.17
C SER A 657 -28.03 -4.43 10.07
N PRO A 658 -29.24 -3.90 10.37
CA PRO A 658 -29.98 -3.05 9.44
C PRO A 658 -29.45 -1.61 9.38
N LEU A 659 -28.55 -1.23 10.30
CA LEU A 659 -27.95 0.10 10.36
C LEU A 659 -26.52 0.06 9.84
N SER A 660 -26.18 1.05 9.01
CA SER A 660 -24.82 1.27 8.54
C SER A 660 -23.93 1.79 9.67
N MET A 661 -22.64 1.46 9.58
CA MET A 661 -21.62 2.08 10.43
C MET A 661 -21.18 3.46 9.92
N MET A 662 -21.55 3.83 8.69
CA MET A 662 -21.35 5.18 8.16
C MET A 662 -22.41 6.12 8.76
N PRO A 663 -22.02 7.24 9.40
CA PRO A 663 -22.96 8.20 9.96
C PRO A 663 -23.84 8.86 8.89
N GLU A 664 -25.08 9.20 9.26
CA GLU A 664 -25.97 10.06 8.47
C GLU A 664 -25.66 11.55 8.72
N GLY A 665 -26.01 12.42 7.77
CA GLY A 665 -25.89 13.88 7.93
C GLY A 665 -24.48 14.44 7.79
N LEU A 666 -23.50 13.65 7.30
CA LEU A 666 -22.11 14.11 7.09
C LEU A 666 -22.00 15.30 6.13
N LEU A 667 -22.96 15.45 5.21
CA LEU A 667 -22.98 16.52 4.21
C LEU A 667 -23.81 17.75 4.62
N ASP A 668 -24.48 17.73 5.78
CA ASP A 668 -25.46 18.76 6.17
C ASP A 668 -24.83 20.14 6.46
N ARG A 669 -23.50 20.18 6.60
CA ARG A 669 -22.70 21.41 6.85
C ARG A 669 -21.93 21.89 5.61
N PHE A 670 -22.22 21.31 4.43
CA PHE A 670 -21.62 21.67 3.16
C PHE A 670 -22.65 22.28 2.21
N THR A 671 -22.20 23.23 1.39
CA THR A 671 -23.01 23.85 0.35
C THR A 671 -23.19 22.91 -0.84
N LYS A 672 -24.16 23.22 -1.71
CA LYS A 672 -24.40 22.45 -2.93
C LYS A 672 -23.15 22.33 -3.81
N GLU A 673 -22.46 23.44 -4.06
CA GLU A 673 -21.29 23.46 -4.96
C GLU A 673 -20.16 22.60 -4.42
N GLU A 674 -19.96 22.61 -3.09
CA GLU A 674 -19.01 21.74 -2.41
C GLU A 674 -19.38 20.26 -2.57
N ILE A 675 -20.65 19.91 -2.36
CA ILE A 675 -21.11 18.52 -2.54
C ILE A 675 -20.92 18.06 -3.99
N LEU A 676 -21.12 18.93 -4.98
CA LEU A 676 -20.87 18.60 -6.39
C LEU A 676 -19.38 18.37 -6.68
N ASP A 677 -18.47 19.14 -6.07
CA ASP A 677 -17.03 18.88 -6.19
C ASP A 677 -16.61 17.58 -5.51
N LEU A 678 -17.20 17.25 -4.35
CA LEU A 678 -16.99 15.97 -3.69
C LEU A 678 -17.41 14.80 -4.58
N ILE A 679 -18.58 14.90 -5.23
CA ILE A 679 -19.07 13.85 -6.11
C ILE A 679 -18.23 13.74 -7.38
N ALA A 680 -17.78 14.87 -7.94
CA ALA A 680 -16.82 14.90 -9.05
C ALA A 680 -15.51 14.21 -8.67
N TYR A 681 -14.98 14.49 -7.48
CA TYR A 681 -13.80 13.84 -6.91
C TYR A 681 -13.98 12.33 -6.77
N LEU A 682 -15.11 11.86 -6.24
CA LEU A 682 -15.41 10.43 -6.15
C LEU A 682 -15.50 9.76 -7.52
N ARG A 683 -16.08 10.44 -8.51
CA ARG A 683 -16.28 9.89 -9.85
C ARG A 683 -15.00 9.78 -10.67
N SER A 684 -14.09 10.75 -10.50
CA SER A 684 -12.81 10.75 -11.21
C SER A 684 -11.87 9.64 -10.76
N GLY A 685 -12.13 9.04 -9.60
CA GLY A 685 -11.21 8.10 -8.96
C GLY A 685 -9.89 8.74 -8.54
N GLY A 686 -9.90 10.05 -8.30
CA GLY A 686 -8.72 10.79 -7.88
C GLY A 686 -7.82 11.22 -9.04
N ASP A 687 -8.26 11.07 -10.29
CA ASP A 687 -7.56 11.62 -11.44
C ASP A 687 -7.91 13.11 -11.63
N PRO A 688 -6.96 14.04 -11.42
CA PRO A 688 -7.20 15.46 -11.63
C PRO A 688 -7.44 15.82 -13.11
N ASN A 689 -7.13 14.91 -14.04
CA ASN A 689 -7.35 15.11 -15.48
C ASN A 689 -8.68 14.49 -15.96
N ALA A 690 -9.52 13.99 -15.06
CA ALA A 690 -10.79 13.40 -15.42
C ALA A 690 -11.75 14.43 -16.07
N PRO A 691 -12.72 13.97 -16.90
CA PRO A 691 -13.67 14.85 -17.59
C PRO A 691 -14.43 15.80 -16.67
N GLU A 692 -14.66 15.39 -15.41
CA GLU A 692 -15.31 16.20 -14.39
C GLU A 692 -14.59 17.53 -14.08
N PHE A 693 -13.26 17.57 -14.26
CA PHE A 693 -12.43 18.76 -14.01
C PHE A 693 -11.98 19.48 -15.27
N ALA A 694 -12.33 18.96 -16.45
CA ALA A 694 -12.08 19.65 -17.70
C ALA A 694 -12.81 21.00 -17.70
N ALA A 695 -12.16 22.05 -18.20
CA ALA A 695 -12.77 23.36 -18.33
C ALA A 695 -14.09 23.23 -19.10
N ALA A 696 -15.19 23.73 -18.52
CA ALA A 696 -16.49 23.72 -19.17
C ALA A 696 -16.36 24.38 -20.55
N GLY A 697 -16.60 23.62 -21.62
CA GLY A 697 -16.57 24.15 -22.99
C GLY A 697 -17.53 25.33 -23.07
N LYS A 698 -17.01 26.49 -23.49
CA LYS A 698 -17.82 27.68 -23.76
C LYS A 698 -18.71 27.50 -24.98
#